data_AF-A0A7Z0LE55-F1
#
_entry.id   AF-A0A7Z0LE55-F1
#
_cell.length_a   1.000
_cell.length_b   1.000
_cell.length_c   1.000
_cell.angle_alpha   90.00
_cell.angle_beta   90.00
_cell.angle_gamma   90.00
#
_symmetry.space_group_name_H-M   'P 1'
#
loop_
_entity.id
_entity.type
_entity.pdbx_description
1 polymer ?
#
loop_
_entity_poly.entity_id
_entity_poly.type
_entity_poly.pdbx_seq_one_letter_code
_entity_poly.pdbx_strand_id
1 'polypeptide(L)'
;AEASKAKDAVDAATDQAGVDAAKDSGTGEIAKVNPEAAAKPAAKEAIDKAAADKKAAIDARDDLTQEEKDAAKSAVDAEASKAKDAVDAATDQAGVDAAKDSGTSEIAKVNPEAAAKPAAKEAIDKAAADKKAAIDARDDLTQEEKDAAKSTVDTEANKAKDAVDAATDQAGVDAAKDSGTDEISKVNPEAVAKPAAKEAIDKAAADKKAAIDARDDLTQEEKDAAKSTVDAEASKAKDAVDAATDQASVDAAKDSGTNAITAVNPEAVAKPAAKEAIDKAAADKKAAIDARDDLTQEEKDAAKSTVDAEASKAKDAVDAATDQASVDAAKDSGTNEITKVNPEAVAKPAAKEAIDKAAADKKAAIDARDDLTQEEKDAAKSTVDTEANKAKDAVDAATDQAGVDAAKDSGTNEIAKVNPEAVAKPAAKEAIDKAAADKKAAIDARDDLTQEEKDAAKSTVDAEASKAKDAVDAATDQAGVDAAKDSGTNAITAVNPEAAAKPAAKEAIDKAAADKKAAIDANNDLTQEEKDAAKATVDAEASKAKDAVDAATDQAGVDAAKDSGTGEIAKVNPEAVAKPAAKEAIDKAAADKKAAIDANNDLTQEEKDAAKATVDAEASKAKDAVDAATDQAGVDAAKDSGTGEIAKVNPEAAAKPAAKEAIDKAAADKKAAIDANNNLTQEEKDAAKSTVDAEASKAKDAVDAATDQAGVDAAKDSGTGEIAKVNPEAVAKPAAKEAIDKAAADKKAAIDARDDLTQEEKDAAKSTVDAEANKAKGAVDAATDQAGVDAAKDSGTDEIAKVNPEAVAKPAAKEAIDKAAADKKAAIDARDDLTQEEKDAAKSTVDAEASKAKDAVDAATDQAGVDAAKDSGTNEIAKVNPEASAKPAAKAEIDKAAADKKAAIDARDDLTQEEKDAAKSTVDTEANKAKDAVDAATDQAGVDAAKDSGTNEIAKVNPEAVAKPAAKEAIDKAAADKKAAIDARDDLTQEEKDAAKSTVDAEASKAKDAVDAATDQAGVDAAKDSGTN
;
A
#
# COMPACT_ATOMS: atom_id res chain seq x y z
N ALA A 1 233.89 8.90 153.41
CA ALA A 1 234.40 7.84 154.30
C ALA A 1 235.92 7.69 154.15
N GLU A 2 236.40 7.25 152.98
CA GLU A 2 237.84 7.11 152.65
C GLU A 2 238.73 8.26 153.13
N ALA A 3 238.36 9.51 152.82
CA ALA A 3 239.13 10.70 153.18
C ALA A 3 239.38 10.91 154.70
N SER A 4 238.63 10.25 155.60
CA SER A 4 238.87 10.33 157.05
C SER A 4 240.03 9.43 157.48
N LYS A 5 240.06 8.18 156.99
CA LYS A 5 241.11 7.20 157.32
C LYS A 5 242.48 7.64 156.83
N ALA A 6 242.52 8.27 155.65
CA ALA A 6 243.74 8.85 155.09
C ALA A 6 244.31 9.97 155.97
N LYS A 7 243.48 10.67 156.75
CA LYS A 7 243.91 11.71 157.69
C LYS A 7 244.44 11.10 158.98
N ASP A 8 243.70 10.16 159.58
CA ASP A 8 244.10 9.50 160.83
C ASP A 8 245.44 8.75 160.70
N ALA A 9 245.75 8.21 159.50
CA ALA A 9 247.02 7.56 159.21
C ALA A 9 248.21 8.53 159.07
N VAL A 10 247.97 9.78 158.66
CA VAL A 10 248.99 10.84 158.63
C VAL A 10 249.25 11.40 160.03
N ASP A 11 248.20 11.54 160.84
CA ASP A 11 248.28 12.06 162.22
C ASP A 11 248.97 11.07 163.21
N ALA A 12 249.20 9.81 162.81
CA ALA A 12 249.85 8.77 163.63
C ALA A 12 251.34 8.52 163.33
N ALA A 13 251.92 9.16 162.31
CA ALA A 13 253.29 8.89 161.88
C ALA A 13 254.34 9.57 162.79
N THR A 14 255.26 8.78 163.37
CA THR A 14 256.28 9.26 164.32
C THR A 14 257.62 9.65 163.68
N ASP A 15 257.80 9.40 162.38
CA ASP A 15 258.93 9.87 161.58
C ASP A 15 258.49 10.21 160.15
N GLN A 16 259.39 10.85 159.38
CA GLN A 16 259.08 11.30 158.02
C GLN A 16 258.84 10.14 157.04
N ALA A 17 259.41 8.95 157.29
CA ALA A 17 259.21 7.79 156.42
C ALA A 17 257.80 7.20 156.57
N GLY A 18 257.22 7.26 157.77
CA GLY A 18 255.81 6.91 158.01
C GLY A 18 254.82 7.83 157.28
N VAL A 19 255.13 9.14 157.21
CA VAL A 19 254.30 10.13 156.49
C VAL A 19 254.29 9.84 154.98
N ASP A 20 255.45 9.54 154.41
CA ASP A 20 255.58 9.33 152.96
C ASP A 20 254.85 8.05 152.53
N ALA A 21 254.90 6.96 153.32
CA ALA A 21 254.12 5.75 153.06
C ALA A 21 252.60 5.95 153.20
N ALA A 22 252.14 6.78 154.15
CA ALA A 22 250.72 7.10 154.32
C ALA A 22 250.16 7.92 153.14
N LYS A 23 250.97 8.84 152.60
CA LYS A 23 250.62 9.69 151.45
C LYS A 23 250.40 8.89 150.16
N ASP A 24 251.25 7.90 149.90
CA ASP A 24 251.15 7.06 148.70
C ASP A 24 249.98 6.06 148.79
N SER A 25 249.64 5.56 149.99
CA SER A 25 248.44 4.74 150.18
C SER A 25 247.13 5.54 150.06
N GLY A 26 247.10 6.79 150.53
CA GLY A 26 245.88 7.61 150.55
C GLY A 26 245.49 8.20 149.19
N THR A 27 246.45 8.38 148.28
CA THR A 27 246.20 8.92 146.94
C THR A 27 245.68 7.88 145.94
N GLY A 28 245.95 6.59 146.16
CA GLY A 28 245.51 5.50 145.28
C GLY A 28 244.01 5.16 145.34
N GLU A 29 243.38 5.21 146.52
CA GLU A 29 241.97 4.82 146.68
C GLU A 29 240.97 5.90 146.21
N ILE A 30 241.39 7.17 146.09
CA ILE A 30 240.51 8.27 145.67
C ILE A 30 240.12 8.17 144.17
N ALA A 31 240.89 7.42 143.36
CA ALA A 31 240.79 7.43 141.90
C ALA A 31 239.69 6.53 141.26
N LYS A 32 238.70 6.01 142.02
CA LYS A 32 237.83 4.89 141.59
C LYS A 32 236.29 5.15 141.59
N VAL A 33 235.77 6.32 141.19
CA VAL A 33 234.31 6.64 141.29
C VAL A 33 233.70 7.29 140.01
N ASN A 34 232.57 6.78 139.48
CA ASN A 34 231.80 7.34 138.31
C ASN A 34 230.32 6.80 138.16
N PRO A 35 229.28 7.56 137.71
CA PRO A 35 227.85 7.14 137.54
C PRO A 35 227.13 7.43 136.16
N GLU A 36 225.81 7.08 135.99
CA GLU A 36 225.01 7.03 134.72
C GLU A 36 223.49 7.46 134.83
N ALA A 37 222.69 7.64 133.73
CA ALA A 37 221.29 8.18 133.73
C ALA A 37 220.35 7.78 132.54
N ALA A 38 219.03 8.03 132.63
CA ALA A 38 218.04 7.87 131.54
C ALA A 38 216.76 8.75 131.74
N ALA A 39 215.97 9.06 130.68
CA ALA A 39 214.69 9.80 130.77
C ALA A 39 213.72 9.72 129.53
N LYS A 40 213.76 10.71 128.62
CA LYS A 40 212.69 11.21 127.70
C LYS A 40 211.90 10.27 126.75
N PRO A 41 212.41 9.16 126.18
CA PRO A 41 211.79 8.51 125.01
C PRO A 41 210.33 8.08 125.13
N ALA A 42 209.88 7.67 126.33
CA ALA A 42 208.55 7.06 126.52
C ALA A 42 207.36 8.00 126.24
N ALA A 43 207.55 9.32 126.30
CA ALA A 43 206.45 10.28 126.14
C ALA A 43 206.00 10.47 124.68
N LYS A 44 206.91 10.35 123.71
CA LYS A 44 206.59 10.50 122.27
C LYS A 44 205.73 9.37 121.72
N GLU A 45 205.99 8.15 122.18
CA GLU A 45 205.29 6.94 121.72
C GLU A 45 203.78 6.96 122.05
N ALA A 46 203.41 7.57 123.19
CA ALA A 46 202.01 7.72 123.58
C ALA A 46 201.22 8.69 122.66
N ILE A 47 201.88 9.73 122.13
CA ILE A 47 201.28 10.69 121.20
C ILE A 47 201.01 10.05 119.84
N ASP A 48 201.97 9.27 119.32
CA ASP A 48 201.81 8.52 118.08
C ASP A 48 200.61 7.58 118.11
N LYS A 49 200.41 6.88 119.23
CA LYS A 49 199.26 5.98 119.39
C LYS A 49 197.93 6.73 119.31
N ALA A 50 197.79 7.86 119.99
CA ALA A 50 196.55 8.65 119.97
C ALA A 50 196.19 9.14 118.55
N ALA A 51 197.19 9.53 117.76
CA ALA A 51 197.01 9.96 116.38
C ALA A 51 196.48 8.83 115.49
N ALA A 52 197.09 7.64 115.60
CA ALA A 52 196.67 6.46 114.85
C ALA A 52 195.24 6.02 115.20
N ASP A 53 194.92 5.93 116.50
CA ASP A 53 193.58 5.56 116.99
C ASP A 53 192.51 6.52 116.46
N LYS A 54 192.80 7.83 116.42
CA LYS A 54 191.83 8.84 115.98
C LYS A 54 191.57 8.84 114.47
N LYS A 55 192.61 8.62 113.66
CA LYS A 55 192.43 8.45 112.19
C LYS A 55 191.58 7.23 111.87
N ALA A 56 191.80 6.10 112.56
CA ALA A 56 190.99 4.91 112.39
C ALA A 56 189.50 5.15 112.72
N ALA A 57 189.21 5.97 113.74
CA ALA A 57 187.85 6.38 114.08
C ALA A 57 187.20 7.30 113.02
N ILE A 58 187.98 8.07 112.25
CA ILE A 58 187.51 8.85 111.10
C ILE A 58 187.28 7.95 109.88
N ASP A 59 188.16 6.98 109.64
CA ASP A 59 188.00 6.01 108.55
C ASP A 59 186.72 5.16 108.69
N ALA A 60 186.35 4.80 109.93
CA ALA A 60 185.16 4.00 110.25
C ALA A 60 183.82 4.75 110.14
N ARG A 61 183.80 6.00 109.66
CA ARG A 61 182.58 6.81 109.53
C ARG A 61 182.04 6.81 108.09
N ASP A 62 181.12 5.90 107.80
CA ASP A 62 180.57 5.70 106.45
C ASP A 62 179.58 6.80 106.00
N ASP A 63 179.21 7.69 106.93
CA ASP A 63 178.45 8.90 106.65
C ASP A 63 179.29 9.99 105.95
N LEU A 64 180.61 9.97 106.13
CA LEU A 64 181.55 10.91 105.51
C LEU A 64 182.02 10.42 104.14
N THR A 65 182.20 11.34 103.18
CA THR A 65 182.92 11.03 101.94
C THR A 65 184.42 10.85 102.20
N GLN A 66 185.14 10.25 101.24
CA GLN A 66 186.59 10.10 101.34
C GLN A 66 187.31 11.46 101.49
N GLU A 67 186.82 12.52 100.83
CA GLU A 67 187.35 13.88 100.96
C GLU A 67 187.13 14.45 102.38
N GLU A 68 185.94 14.26 102.97
CA GLU A 68 185.65 14.66 104.35
C GLU A 68 186.53 13.88 105.36
N LYS A 69 186.77 12.59 105.11
CA LYS A 69 187.69 11.74 105.91
C LYS A 69 189.14 12.22 105.85
N ASP A 70 189.66 12.49 104.65
CA ASP A 70 191.09 12.81 104.49
C ASP A 70 191.44 14.24 104.96
N ALA A 71 190.50 15.18 104.85
CA ALA A 71 190.60 16.49 105.51
C ALA A 71 190.72 16.35 107.04
N ALA A 72 189.89 15.51 107.65
CA ALA A 72 189.90 15.29 109.10
C ALA A 72 191.16 14.54 109.58
N LYS A 73 191.66 13.54 108.84
CA LYS A 73 192.93 12.86 109.17
C LYS A 73 194.13 13.81 109.13
N SER A 74 194.14 14.75 108.19
CA SER A 74 195.20 15.75 108.05
C SER A 74 195.25 16.69 109.27
N ALA A 75 194.10 17.01 109.85
CA ALA A 75 194.03 17.76 111.11
C ALA A 75 194.56 16.96 112.32
N VAL A 76 194.40 15.63 112.34
CA VAL A 76 194.99 14.76 113.39
C VAL A 76 196.54 14.78 113.35
N ASP A 77 197.16 14.72 112.16
CA ASP A 77 198.62 14.73 112.01
C ASP A 77 199.28 16.01 112.52
N ALA A 78 198.65 17.15 112.27
CA ALA A 78 199.14 18.45 112.70
C ALA A 78 199.28 18.53 114.23
N GLU A 79 198.29 17.99 114.95
CA GLU A 79 198.25 18.03 116.41
C GLU A 79 199.18 17.00 117.06
N ALA A 80 199.34 15.82 116.44
CA ALA A 80 200.33 14.83 116.83
C ALA A 80 201.78 15.33 116.69
N SER A 81 202.05 16.19 115.71
CA SER A 81 203.39 16.78 115.51
C SER A 81 203.72 17.80 116.59
N LYS A 82 202.85 18.80 116.82
CA LYS A 82 202.99 19.80 117.90
C LYS A 82 203.25 19.19 119.28
N ALA A 83 202.54 18.10 119.57
CA ALA A 83 202.65 17.36 120.81
C ALA A 83 204.06 16.78 121.06
N LYS A 84 204.73 16.27 120.03
CA LYS A 84 206.08 15.68 120.16
C LYS A 84 207.15 16.75 120.37
N ASP A 85 207.02 17.89 119.72
CA ASP A 85 207.95 19.02 119.87
C ASP A 85 207.95 19.54 121.31
N ALA A 86 206.78 19.57 121.96
CA ALA A 86 206.65 19.94 123.36
C ALA A 86 207.37 18.97 124.31
N VAL A 87 207.40 17.65 123.99
CA VAL A 87 208.11 16.64 124.79
C VAL A 87 209.64 16.81 124.70
N ASP A 88 210.18 17.18 123.53
CA ASP A 88 211.61 17.42 123.37
C ASP A 88 212.09 18.64 124.17
N ALA A 89 211.28 19.70 124.22
CA ALA A 89 211.61 20.96 124.89
C ALA A 89 211.73 20.84 126.43
N ALA A 90 211.17 19.78 127.04
CA ALA A 90 211.18 19.60 128.48
C ALA A 90 212.59 19.43 129.06
N THR A 91 212.92 20.17 130.14
CA THR A 91 214.23 20.10 130.81
C THR A 91 214.24 19.22 132.05
N ASP A 92 213.07 18.81 132.53
CA ASP A 92 212.87 17.87 133.64
C ASP A 92 211.76 16.85 133.30
N GLN A 93 211.54 15.88 134.18
CA GLN A 93 210.52 14.84 134.00
C GLN A 93 209.10 15.40 133.99
N ALA A 94 208.81 16.44 134.80
CA ALA A 94 207.47 17.00 134.90
C ALA A 94 207.03 17.68 133.60
N GLY A 95 207.95 18.36 132.90
CA GLY A 95 207.71 18.90 131.57
C GLY A 95 207.46 17.82 130.51
N VAL A 96 208.13 16.67 130.60
CA VAL A 96 207.96 15.53 129.68
C VAL A 96 206.54 14.96 129.80
N ASP A 97 206.07 14.77 131.04
CA ASP A 97 204.75 14.19 131.31
C ASP A 97 203.61 15.15 130.92
N ALA A 98 203.75 16.45 131.22
CA ALA A 98 202.74 17.46 130.87
C ALA A 98 202.56 17.64 129.34
N ALA A 99 203.65 17.58 128.57
CA ALA A 99 203.62 17.69 127.12
C ALA A 99 202.88 16.52 126.46
N LYS A 100 203.10 15.29 126.95
CA LYS A 100 202.40 14.07 126.52
C LYS A 100 200.88 14.19 126.68
N ASP A 101 200.43 14.53 127.88
CA ASP A 101 199.00 14.47 128.22
C ASP A 101 198.21 15.55 127.47
N SER A 102 198.75 16.77 127.33
CA SER A 102 198.14 17.83 126.50
C SER A 102 198.00 17.41 125.03
N GLY A 103 199.08 16.85 124.46
CA GLY A 103 199.11 16.43 123.06
C GLY A 103 198.10 15.36 122.69
N THR A 104 197.95 14.34 123.56
CA THR A 104 196.95 13.27 123.34
C THR A 104 195.50 13.79 123.42
N SER A 105 195.25 14.86 124.18
CA SER A 105 193.90 15.44 124.34
C SER A 105 193.43 16.24 123.12
N GLU A 106 194.31 17.04 122.49
CA GLU A 106 193.91 17.84 121.32
C GLU A 106 193.64 16.96 120.08
N ILE A 107 194.43 15.90 119.88
CA ILE A 107 194.18 14.86 118.86
C ILE A 107 192.75 14.32 118.98
N ALA A 108 192.30 14.00 120.20
CA ALA A 108 191.00 13.38 120.44
C ALA A 108 189.81 14.25 119.98
N LYS A 109 189.98 15.59 119.93
CA LYS A 109 188.92 16.55 119.59
C LYS A 109 188.60 16.64 118.10
N VAL A 110 189.46 16.15 117.20
CA VAL A 110 189.27 16.27 115.75
C VAL A 110 188.07 15.42 115.29
N ASN A 111 186.89 16.03 115.08
CA ASN A 111 185.69 15.30 114.65
C ASN A 111 184.96 16.08 113.54
N PRO A 112 184.92 15.59 112.29
CA PRO A 112 184.21 16.25 111.19
C PRO A 112 182.68 16.03 111.28
N GLU A 113 181.94 16.74 110.44
CA GLU A 113 180.49 16.59 110.24
C GLU A 113 180.24 16.23 108.77
N ALA A 114 179.22 15.41 108.49
CA ALA A 114 178.91 14.91 107.15
C ALA A 114 177.86 15.80 106.47
N ALA A 115 178.16 16.36 105.30
CA ALA A 115 177.26 17.30 104.62
C ALA A 115 176.69 16.75 103.30
N ALA A 116 177.45 15.91 102.58
CA ALA A 116 177.13 15.50 101.20
C ALA A 116 175.86 14.63 101.10
N LYS A 117 175.85 13.48 101.77
CA LYS A 117 174.78 12.47 101.65
C LYS A 117 173.40 12.97 102.12
N PRO A 118 173.25 13.72 103.23
CA PRO A 118 171.95 14.23 103.67
C PRO A 118 171.27 15.14 102.64
N ALA A 119 172.01 16.09 102.06
CA ALA A 119 171.47 17.05 101.09
C ALA A 119 171.01 16.36 99.78
N ALA A 120 171.72 15.32 99.35
CA ALA A 120 171.34 14.53 98.18
C ALA A 120 170.00 13.79 98.38
N LYS A 121 169.77 13.23 99.57
CA LYS A 121 168.50 12.55 99.90
C LYS A 121 167.31 13.50 99.94
N GLU A 122 167.48 14.70 100.50
CA GLU A 122 166.42 15.72 100.54
C GLU A 122 165.96 16.16 99.14
N ALA A 123 166.90 16.29 98.19
CA ALA A 123 166.57 16.59 96.79
C ALA A 123 165.75 15.47 96.12
N ILE A 124 166.07 14.20 96.39
CA ILE A 124 165.32 13.03 95.93
C ILE A 124 163.90 13.01 96.51
N ASP A 125 163.75 13.26 97.82
CA ASP A 125 162.45 13.34 98.49
C ASP A 125 161.56 14.44 97.90
N LYS A 126 162.12 15.62 97.61
CA LYS A 126 161.37 16.70 96.96
C LYS A 126 160.91 16.31 95.56
N ALA A 127 161.79 15.71 94.75
CA ALA A 127 161.42 15.27 93.40
C ALA A 127 160.31 14.22 93.42
N ALA A 128 160.34 13.29 94.38
CA ALA A 128 159.29 12.30 94.57
C ALA A 128 157.94 12.96 94.94
N ALA A 129 157.94 13.92 95.87
CA ALA A 129 156.73 14.63 96.28
C ALA A 129 156.11 15.44 95.13
N ASP A 130 156.92 16.24 94.42
CA ASP A 130 156.45 17.03 93.26
C ASP A 130 155.86 16.11 92.18
N LYS A 131 156.47 14.96 91.94
CA LYS A 131 156.02 14.01 90.92
C LYS A 131 154.70 13.32 91.27
N LYS A 132 154.49 12.95 92.54
CA LYS A 132 153.19 12.42 93.00
C LYS A 132 152.07 13.45 92.87
N ALA A 133 152.34 14.71 93.19
CA ALA A 133 151.36 15.80 92.99
C ALA A 133 150.99 15.98 91.50
N ALA A 134 151.96 15.84 90.59
CA ALA A 134 151.70 15.87 89.15
C ALA A 134 150.87 14.66 88.65
N ILE A 135 150.99 13.50 89.31
CA ILE A 135 150.13 12.32 89.06
C ILE A 135 148.72 12.54 89.63
N ASP A 136 148.58 13.15 90.81
CA ASP A 136 147.27 13.44 91.40
C ASP A 136 146.44 14.44 90.57
N ALA A 137 147.10 15.43 89.96
CA ALA A 137 146.46 16.45 89.12
C ALA A 137 146.00 15.97 87.73
N ARG A 138 146.13 14.67 87.41
CA ARG A 138 145.72 14.08 86.14
C ARG A 138 144.31 13.49 86.20
N ASP A 139 143.32 14.22 85.72
CA ASP A 139 141.91 13.81 85.74
C ASP A 139 141.56 12.70 84.72
N ASP A 140 142.48 12.41 83.79
CA ASP A 140 142.38 11.32 82.82
C ASP A 140 142.66 9.94 83.44
N LEU A 141 143.33 9.90 84.60
CA LEU A 141 143.62 8.68 85.36
C LEU A 141 142.55 8.39 86.41
N THR A 142 142.20 7.12 86.57
CA THR A 142 141.49 6.58 87.74
C THR A 142 142.35 6.66 89.00
N GLN A 143 141.72 6.59 90.18
CA GLN A 143 142.44 6.54 91.45
C GLN A 143 143.42 5.35 91.51
N GLU A 144 143.04 4.19 90.97
CA GLU A 144 143.88 3.00 90.88
C GLU A 144 145.14 3.21 90.01
N GLU A 145 144.99 3.84 88.84
CA GLU A 145 146.12 4.20 87.96
C GLU A 145 147.05 5.24 88.64
N LYS A 146 146.48 6.20 89.37
CA LYS A 146 147.26 7.18 90.16
C LYS A 146 148.08 6.51 91.26
N ASP A 147 147.46 5.63 92.05
CA ASP A 147 148.12 5.02 93.21
C ASP A 147 149.20 4.00 92.78
N ALA A 148 148.98 3.27 91.68
CA ALA A 148 150.02 2.45 91.07
C ALA A 148 151.23 3.30 90.63
N ALA A 149 151.00 4.44 89.97
CA ALA A 149 152.07 5.32 89.52
C ALA A 149 152.85 5.97 90.69
N LYS A 150 152.17 6.36 91.77
CA LYS A 150 152.82 6.86 93.00
C LYS A 150 153.72 5.81 93.66
N SER A 151 153.32 4.54 93.65
CA SER A 151 154.12 3.42 94.16
C SER A 151 155.41 3.21 93.36
N THR A 152 155.37 3.44 92.04
CA THR A 152 156.58 3.47 91.20
C THR A 152 157.49 4.64 91.57
N VAL A 153 156.94 5.84 91.81
CA VAL A 153 157.72 6.99 92.30
C VAL A 153 158.42 6.69 93.63
N ASP A 154 157.73 6.06 94.59
CA ASP A 154 158.33 5.63 95.87
C ASP A 154 159.47 4.63 95.66
N THR A 155 159.32 3.71 94.72
CA THR A 155 160.32 2.67 94.41
C THR A 155 161.61 3.29 93.87
N GLU A 156 161.53 4.20 92.90
CA GLU A 156 162.71 4.87 92.35
C GLU A 156 163.35 5.85 93.34
N ALA A 157 162.54 6.54 94.16
CA ALA A 157 163.06 7.41 95.22
C ALA A 157 163.85 6.66 96.29
N ASN A 158 163.44 5.45 96.66
CA ASN A 158 164.19 4.64 97.61
C ASN A 158 165.49 4.09 97.02
N LYS A 159 165.47 3.56 95.78
CA LYS A 159 166.70 3.16 95.06
C LYS A 159 167.74 4.29 94.98
N ALA A 160 167.29 5.52 94.71
CA ALA A 160 168.15 6.68 94.62
C ALA A 160 168.83 7.01 95.96
N LYS A 161 168.09 6.89 97.09
CA LYS A 161 168.65 7.07 98.44
C LYS A 161 169.66 5.99 98.79
N ASP A 162 169.37 4.73 98.44
CA ASP A 162 170.29 3.60 98.65
C ASP A 162 171.60 3.79 97.86
N ALA A 163 171.51 4.32 96.63
CA ALA A 163 172.67 4.65 95.81
C ALA A 163 173.51 5.80 96.40
N VAL A 164 172.87 6.82 96.98
CA VAL A 164 173.55 7.91 97.72
C VAL A 164 174.26 7.38 98.97
N ASP A 165 173.66 6.42 99.69
CA ASP A 165 174.31 5.80 100.86
C ASP A 165 175.54 4.98 100.47
N ALA A 166 175.46 4.24 99.36
CA ALA A 166 176.56 3.42 98.83
C ALA A 166 177.73 4.23 98.25
N ALA A 167 177.54 5.51 97.93
CA ALA A 167 178.59 6.37 97.37
C ALA A 167 179.72 6.63 98.39
N THR A 168 180.98 6.57 97.93
CA THR A 168 182.18 6.75 98.77
C THR A 168 182.82 8.14 98.63
N ASP A 169 182.54 8.85 97.54
CA ASP A 169 183.06 10.18 97.22
C ASP A 169 181.91 11.13 96.81
N GLN A 170 182.21 12.43 96.75
CA GLN A 170 181.22 13.44 96.38
C GLN A 170 180.62 13.23 94.97
N ALA A 171 181.44 12.80 94.00
CA ALA A 171 181.00 12.63 92.62
C ALA A 171 179.97 11.49 92.48
N GLY A 172 180.14 10.40 93.24
CA GLY A 172 179.17 9.33 93.34
C GLY A 172 177.86 9.76 93.99
N VAL A 173 177.91 10.63 95.01
CA VAL A 173 176.72 11.21 95.66
C VAL A 173 175.92 12.07 94.67
N ASP A 174 176.60 12.96 93.93
CA ASP A 174 175.95 13.83 92.94
C ASP A 174 175.37 13.02 91.76
N ALA A 175 176.09 12.03 91.26
CA ALA A 175 175.60 11.14 90.19
C ALA A 175 174.39 10.31 90.63
N ALA A 176 174.39 9.80 91.87
CA ALA A 176 173.26 9.06 92.43
C ALA A 176 172.02 9.96 92.63
N LYS A 177 172.22 11.20 93.09
CA LYS A 177 171.16 12.22 93.17
C LYS A 177 170.54 12.49 91.80
N ASP A 178 171.37 12.88 90.83
CA ASP A 178 170.87 13.34 89.52
C ASP A 178 170.17 12.21 88.77
N SER A 179 170.78 11.01 88.73
CA SER A 179 170.15 9.82 88.15
C SER A 179 168.84 9.45 88.85
N GLY A 180 168.78 9.59 90.18
CA GLY A 180 167.57 9.32 90.96
C GLY A 180 166.43 10.30 90.64
N THR A 181 166.74 11.60 90.56
CA THR A 181 165.75 12.61 90.18
C THR A 181 165.28 12.45 88.74
N ASP A 182 166.16 12.02 87.83
CA ASP A 182 165.82 11.72 86.44
C ASP A 182 164.85 10.52 86.34
N GLU A 183 165.12 9.41 87.01
CA GLU A 183 164.21 8.24 86.97
C GLU A 183 162.84 8.55 87.61
N ILE A 184 162.79 9.30 88.71
CA ILE A 184 161.53 9.82 89.27
C ILE A 184 160.78 10.66 88.23
N SER A 185 161.48 11.56 87.53
CA SER A 185 160.86 12.44 86.53
C SER A 185 160.20 11.66 85.37
N LYS A 186 160.76 10.50 85.01
CA LYS A 186 160.31 9.62 83.91
C LYS A 186 159.03 8.85 84.24
N VAL A 187 158.62 8.72 85.50
CA VAL A 187 157.41 7.97 85.89
C VAL A 187 156.15 8.66 85.34
N ASN A 188 155.69 8.27 84.16
CA ASN A 188 154.50 8.85 83.53
C ASN A 188 153.50 7.75 83.19
N PRO A 189 152.41 7.57 83.97
CA PRO A 189 151.40 6.56 83.67
C PRO A 189 150.64 6.89 82.38
N GLU A 190 150.23 5.85 81.66
CA GLU A 190 149.28 5.97 80.56
C GLU A 190 147.86 5.81 81.11
N ALA A 191 146.91 6.60 80.62
CA ALA A 191 145.50 6.47 80.99
C ALA A 191 144.84 5.42 80.08
N VAL A 192 144.28 4.37 80.66
CA VAL A 192 143.72 3.23 79.92
C VAL A 192 142.21 3.14 80.12
N ALA A 193 141.74 3.34 81.36
CA ALA A 193 140.35 3.13 81.75
C ALA A 193 139.34 4.03 80.99
N LYS A 194 139.47 5.36 81.14
CA LYS A 194 138.54 6.33 80.53
C LYS A 194 138.58 6.31 78.99
N PRO A 195 139.74 6.24 78.31
CA PRO A 195 139.78 6.14 76.84
C PRO A 195 139.06 4.89 76.30
N ALA A 196 139.31 3.71 76.89
CA ALA A 196 138.68 2.46 76.46
C ALA A 196 137.15 2.47 76.67
N ALA A 197 136.67 3.07 77.75
CA ALA A 197 135.24 3.26 78.00
C ALA A 197 134.58 4.18 76.97
N LYS A 198 135.24 5.29 76.58
CA LYS A 198 134.75 6.20 75.52
C LYS A 198 134.72 5.53 74.16
N GLU A 199 135.74 4.75 73.81
CA GLU A 199 135.78 3.98 72.55
C GLU A 199 134.63 2.96 72.46
N ALA A 200 134.30 2.27 73.57
CA ALA A 200 133.15 1.36 73.63
C ALA A 200 131.81 2.09 73.42
N ILE A 201 131.66 3.30 73.98
CA ILE A 201 130.47 4.16 73.78
C ILE A 201 130.38 4.62 72.31
N ASP A 202 131.50 5.07 71.72
CA ASP A 202 131.56 5.47 70.31
C ASP A 202 131.21 4.31 69.37
N LYS A 203 131.72 3.10 69.65
CA LYS A 203 131.37 1.91 68.89
C LYS A 203 129.88 1.59 69.00
N ALA A 204 129.31 1.62 70.21
CA ALA A 204 127.89 1.37 70.40
C ALA A 204 127.01 2.40 69.67
N ALA A 205 127.41 3.67 69.67
CA ALA A 205 126.73 4.74 68.94
C ALA A 205 126.79 4.50 67.42
N ALA A 206 127.96 4.16 66.88
CA ALA A 206 128.15 3.85 65.46
C ALA A 206 127.34 2.62 65.02
N ASP A 207 127.44 1.51 65.75
CA ASP A 207 126.68 0.28 65.50
C ASP A 207 125.16 0.56 65.51
N LYS A 208 124.70 1.39 66.46
CA LYS A 208 123.28 1.72 66.61
C LYS A 208 122.76 2.63 65.50
N LYS A 209 123.53 3.64 65.07
CA LYS A 209 123.18 4.46 63.90
C LYS A 209 123.11 3.62 62.62
N ALA A 210 124.04 2.69 62.43
CA ALA A 210 123.98 1.75 61.30
C ALA A 210 122.72 0.86 61.34
N ALA A 211 122.30 0.41 62.53
CA ALA A 211 121.05 -0.33 62.69
C ALA A 211 119.78 0.51 62.42
N ILE A 212 119.83 1.83 62.66
CA ILE A 212 118.76 2.77 62.29
C ILE A 212 118.77 3.02 60.76
N ASP A 213 119.94 3.16 60.15
CA ASP A 213 120.07 3.34 58.70
C ASP A 213 119.54 2.13 57.90
N ALA A 214 119.77 0.92 58.41
CA ALA A 214 119.31 -0.34 57.80
C ALA A 214 117.79 -0.62 57.94
N ARG A 215 117.02 0.30 58.53
CA ARG A 215 115.56 0.16 58.66
C ARG A 215 114.83 0.82 57.50
N ASP A 216 114.41 0.03 56.52
CA ASP A 216 113.70 0.53 55.32
C ASP A 216 112.25 0.96 55.59
N ASP A 217 111.70 0.63 56.76
CA ASP A 217 110.38 1.03 57.21
C ASP A 217 110.30 2.50 57.68
N LEU A 218 111.45 3.10 58.00
CA LEU A 218 111.57 4.50 58.43
C LEU A 218 111.86 5.45 57.25
N THR A 219 111.32 6.67 57.30
CA THR A 219 111.77 7.76 56.41
C THR A 219 113.13 8.31 56.84
N GLN A 220 113.78 9.07 55.96
CA GLN A 220 115.03 9.77 56.27
C GLN A 220 114.89 10.71 57.49
N GLU A 221 113.75 11.40 57.62
CA GLU A 221 113.47 12.27 58.78
C GLU A 221 113.34 11.48 60.09
N GLU A 222 112.65 10.34 60.07
CA GLU A 222 112.54 9.44 61.23
C GLU A 222 113.92 8.86 61.62
N LYS A 223 114.76 8.51 60.63
CA LYS A 223 116.14 8.05 60.84
C LYS A 223 117.02 9.13 61.46
N ASP A 224 116.97 10.36 60.96
CA ASP A 224 117.84 11.45 61.42
C ASP A 224 117.45 11.92 62.84
N ALA A 225 116.16 11.95 63.17
CA ALA A 225 115.70 12.17 64.55
C ALA A 225 116.19 11.08 65.53
N ALA A 226 116.16 9.82 65.11
CA ALA A 226 116.66 8.70 65.92
C ALA A 226 118.19 8.74 66.09
N LYS A 227 118.95 9.08 65.04
CA LYS A 227 120.41 9.27 65.13
C LYS A 227 120.80 10.41 66.07
N SER A 228 120.08 11.53 66.02
CA SER A 228 120.26 12.66 66.94
C SER A 228 120.03 12.24 68.41
N THR A 229 119.06 11.35 68.65
CA THR A 229 118.83 10.75 69.98
C THR A 229 120.01 9.86 70.41
N VAL A 230 120.58 9.06 69.50
CA VAL A 230 121.80 8.27 69.77
C VAL A 230 123.00 9.18 70.11
N ASP A 231 123.19 10.30 69.40
CA ASP A 231 124.25 11.27 69.70
C ASP A 231 124.10 11.92 71.08
N ALA A 232 122.85 12.22 71.49
CA ALA A 232 122.58 12.76 72.81
C ALA A 232 122.91 11.75 73.93
N GLU A 233 122.53 10.48 73.79
CA GLU A 233 122.87 9.44 74.78
C GLU A 233 124.37 9.12 74.79
N ALA A 234 125.04 9.10 73.63
CA ALA A 234 126.48 8.91 73.55
C ALA A 234 127.27 10.06 74.21
N SER A 235 126.80 11.31 74.07
CA SER A 235 127.42 12.46 74.73
C SER A 235 127.28 12.36 76.26
N LYS A 236 126.06 12.11 76.78
CA LYS A 236 125.81 11.89 78.21
C LYS A 236 126.67 10.77 78.80
N ALA A 237 126.84 9.68 78.06
CA ALA A 237 127.65 8.55 78.47
C ALA A 237 129.15 8.92 78.59
N LYS A 238 129.68 9.71 77.65
CA LYS A 238 131.07 10.19 77.72
C LYS A 238 131.28 11.17 78.87
N ASP A 239 130.34 12.08 79.11
CA ASP A 239 130.36 13.01 80.24
C ASP A 239 130.37 12.25 81.58
N ALA A 240 129.60 11.17 81.69
CA ALA A 240 129.59 10.29 82.86
C ALA A 240 130.91 9.54 83.06
N VAL A 241 131.58 9.10 81.99
CA VAL A 241 132.92 8.49 82.04
C VAL A 241 133.99 9.52 82.43
N ASP A 242 133.88 10.77 81.99
CA ASP A 242 134.80 11.84 82.42
C ASP A 242 134.65 12.17 83.90
N ALA A 243 133.40 12.22 84.40
CA ALA A 243 133.10 12.47 85.80
C ALA A 243 133.44 11.31 86.76
N ALA A 244 133.66 10.10 86.24
CA ALA A 244 134.05 8.94 87.05
C ALA A 244 135.46 9.10 87.65
N THR A 245 135.66 8.59 88.87
CA THR A 245 136.92 8.77 89.64
C THR A 245 137.67 7.48 89.90
N ASP A 246 137.00 6.34 89.81
CA ASP A 246 137.53 4.99 90.01
C ASP A 246 137.14 4.08 88.85
N GLN A 247 137.78 2.90 88.75
CA GLN A 247 137.50 1.96 87.66
C GLN A 247 136.02 1.50 87.64
N ALA A 248 135.41 1.29 88.81
CA ALA A 248 134.05 0.78 88.92
C ALA A 248 132.99 1.76 88.40
N SER A 249 133.18 3.07 88.64
CA SER A 249 132.33 4.14 88.12
C SER A 249 132.54 4.37 86.63
N VAL A 250 133.76 4.18 86.10
CA VAL A 250 134.03 4.18 84.65
C VAL A 250 133.27 3.04 83.95
N ASP A 251 133.36 1.81 84.47
CA ASP A 251 132.64 0.66 83.90
C ASP A 251 131.12 0.81 84.02
N ALA A 252 130.60 1.31 85.16
CA ALA A 252 129.17 1.56 85.32
C ALA A 252 128.64 2.66 84.36
N ALA A 253 129.41 3.73 84.12
CA ALA A 253 129.06 4.78 83.17
C ALA A 253 129.04 4.27 81.72
N LYS A 254 130.04 3.46 81.34
CA LYS A 254 130.11 2.77 80.06
C LYS A 254 128.94 1.82 79.83
N ASP A 255 128.65 0.93 80.80
CA ASP A 255 127.57 -0.05 80.66
C ASP A 255 126.20 0.62 80.65
N SER A 256 125.97 1.64 81.49
CA SER A 256 124.74 2.44 81.45
C SER A 256 124.57 3.19 80.13
N GLY A 257 125.64 3.81 79.62
CA GLY A 257 125.63 4.55 78.36
C GLY A 257 125.40 3.68 77.13
N THR A 258 126.08 2.53 77.04
CA THR A 258 125.89 1.56 75.95
C THR A 258 124.49 0.93 75.97
N ASN A 259 123.91 0.70 77.15
CA ASN A 259 122.52 0.29 77.30
C ASN A 259 121.53 1.38 76.86
N ALA A 260 121.75 2.66 77.24
CA ALA A 260 120.91 3.78 76.82
C ALA A 260 120.92 3.97 75.30
N ILE A 261 122.10 3.90 74.66
CA ILE A 261 122.25 3.91 73.20
C ILE A 261 121.50 2.75 72.55
N THR A 262 121.71 1.51 73.01
CA THR A 262 121.08 0.34 72.39
C THR A 262 119.56 0.33 72.55
N ALA A 263 119.02 0.96 73.59
CA ALA A 263 117.59 1.13 73.81
C ALA A 263 116.88 2.11 72.85
N VAL A 264 117.60 2.99 72.13
CA VAL A 264 116.97 3.95 71.17
C VAL A 264 116.28 3.19 70.03
N ASN A 265 114.96 3.05 70.05
CA ASN A 265 114.23 2.34 69.00
C ASN A 265 113.12 3.22 68.42
N PRO A 266 113.30 3.83 67.23
CA PRO A 266 112.24 4.61 66.59
C PRO A 266 111.06 3.74 66.18
N GLU A 267 109.86 4.31 66.21
CA GLU A 267 108.65 3.73 65.63
C GLU A 267 108.48 4.27 64.21
N ALA A 268 108.08 3.42 63.26
CA ALA A 268 107.78 3.85 61.90
C ALA A 268 106.32 4.28 61.83
N VAL A 269 106.06 5.54 61.45
CA VAL A 269 104.72 6.13 61.47
C VAL A 269 104.25 6.46 60.05
N ALA A 270 105.13 7.02 59.22
CA ALA A 270 104.79 7.54 57.89
C ALA A 270 104.26 6.46 56.93
N LYS A 271 105.07 5.41 56.66
CA LYS A 271 104.72 4.36 55.70
C LYS A 271 103.49 3.54 56.13
N PRO A 272 103.32 3.11 57.40
CA PRO A 272 102.11 2.42 57.83
C PRO A 272 100.83 3.25 57.65
N ALA A 273 100.83 4.52 58.05
CA ALA A 273 99.66 5.39 57.89
C ALA A 273 99.30 5.64 56.41
N ALA A 274 100.31 5.76 55.54
CA ALA A 274 100.10 5.87 54.10
C ALA A 274 99.45 4.61 53.49
N LYS A 275 99.90 3.42 53.91
CA LYS A 275 99.32 2.14 53.48
C LYS A 275 97.88 1.96 53.96
N GLU A 276 97.57 2.36 55.20
CA GLU A 276 96.20 2.32 55.73
C GLU A 276 95.25 3.24 54.94
N ALA A 277 95.69 4.43 54.56
CA ALA A 277 94.91 5.34 53.71
C ALA A 277 94.64 4.76 52.31
N ILE A 278 95.62 4.06 51.71
CA ILE A 278 95.47 3.34 50.45
C ILE A 278 94.47 2.19 50.59
N ASP A 279 94.58 1.38 51.65
CA ASP A 279 93.65 0.28 51.95
C ASP A 279 92.21 0.78 52.14
N LYS A 280 92.03 1.90 52.86
CA LYS A 280 90.71 2.53 53.01
C LYS A 280 90.14 2.99 51.66
N ALA A 281 90.95 3.67 50.84
CA ALA A 281 90.51 4.11 49.52
C ALA A 281 90.13 2.94 48.61
N ALA A 282 90.89 1.84 48.65
CA ALA A 282 90.58 0.62 47.93
C ALA A 282 89.25 0.00 48.41
N ALA A 283 89.04 -0.10 49.72
CA ALA A 283 87.80 -0.64 50.30
C ALA A 283 86.58 0.22 49.95
N ASP A 284 86.66 1.54 50.15
CA ASP A 284 85.61 2.50 49.79
C ASP A 284 85.26 2.39 48.28
N LYS A 285 86.27 2.23 47.44
CA LYS A 285 86.09 2.14 45.98
C LYS A 285 85.47 0.82 45.54
N LYS A 286 85.86 -0.31 46.14
CA LYS A 286 85.20 -1.61 45.89
C LYS A 286 83.73 -1.57 46.31
N ALA A 287 83.42 -0.96 47.46
CA ALA A 287 82.03 -0.78 47.90
C ALA A 287 81.21 0.07 46.90
N ALA A 288 81.81 1.12 46.33
CA ALA A 288 81.16 1.92 45.28
C ALA A 288 80.95 1.16 43.95
N ILE A 289 81.81 0.18 43.63
CA ILE A 289 81.63 -0.74 42.50
C ILE A 289 80.53 -1.78 42.82
N ASP A 290 80.49 -2.31 44.04
CA ASP A 290 79.45 -3.26 44.45
C ASP A 290 78.04 -2.65 44.43
N ALA A 291 77.91 -1.37 44.80
CA ALA A 291 76.65 -0.63 44.80
C ALA A 291 76.12 -0.22 43.40
N ARG A 292 76.82 -0.60 42.31
CA ARG A 292 76.37 -0.32 40.94
C ARG A 292 75.54 -1.47 40.38
N ASP A 293 74.22 -1.28 40.38
CA ASP A 293 73.26 -2.30 39.90
C ASP A 293 73.23 -2.41 38.36
N ASP A 294 73.84 -1.47 37.64
CA ASP A 294 73.97 -1.49 36.18
C ASP A 294 75.06 -2.46 35.67
N LEU A 295 75.98 -2.89 36.55
CA LEU A 295 77.05 -3.84 36.27
C LEU A 295 76.65 -5.29 36.60
N THR A 296 77.12 -6.26 35.82
CA THR A 296 77.11 -7.67 36.22
C THR A 296 78.17 -7.98 37.27
N GLN A 297 78.05 -9.13 37.94
CA GLN A 297 79.06 -9.59 38.89
C GLN A 297 80.45 -9.75 38.25
N GLU A 298 80.53 -10.19 37.00
CA GLU A 298 81.78 -10.29 36.26
C GLU A 298 82.42 -8.92 35.98
N GLU A 299 81.62 -7.92 35.59
CA GLU A 299 82.08 -6.54 35.41
C GLU A 299 82.55 -5.92 36.74
N LYS A 300 81.85 -6.21 37.86
CA LYS A 300 82.24 -5.80 39.22
C LYS A 300 83.56 -6.43 39.64
N ASP A 301 83.75 -7.72 39.44
CA ASP A 301 84.94 -8.44 39.91
C ASP A 301 86.19 -8.08 39.10
N ALA A 302 86.06 -7.83 37.79
CA ALA A 302 87.13 -7.27 36.97
C ALA A 302 87.55 -5.86 37.45
N ALA A 303 86.59 -5.00 37.79
CA ALA A 303 86.85 -3.67 38.32
C ALA A 303 87.50 -3.71 39.72
N LYS A 304 87.07 -4.59 40.61
CA LYS A 304 87.71 -4.82 41.93
C LYS A 304 89.15 -5.30 41.79
N SER A 305 89.42 -6.22 40.86
CA SER A 305 90.79 -6.69 40.56
C SER A 305 91.69 -5.55 40.06
N THR A 306 91.12 -4.58 39.33
CA THR A 306 91.83 -3.36 38.92
C THR A 306 92.13 -2.45 40.12
N VAL A 307 91.18 -2.28 41.05
CA VAL A 307 91.41 -1.57 42.32
C VAL A 307 92.51 -2.24 43.15
N ASP A 308 92.55 -3.57 43.23
CA ASP A 308 93.61 -4.31 43.92
C ASP A 308 95.00 -4.11 43.28
N ALA A 309 95.05 -4.05 41.95
CA ALA A 309 96.29 -3.79 41.22
C ALA A 309 96.82 -2.37 41.50
N GLU A 310 95.97 -1.34 41.46
CA GLU A 310 96.38 0.03 41.78
C GLU A 310 96.73 0.22 43.26
N ALA A 311 96.01 -0.43 44.17
CA ALA A 311 96.33 -0.43 45.59
C ALA A 311 97.68 -1.11 45.88
N SER A 312 98.00 -2.19 45.17
CA SER A 312 99.31 -2.87 45.30
C SER A 312 100.44 -1.96 44.81
N LYS A 313 100.33 -1.40 43.60
CA LYS A 313 101.31 -0.43 43.06
C LYS A 313 101.52 0.78 43.98
N ALA A 314 100.45 1.29 44.59
CA ALA A 314 100.51 2.40 45.53
C ALA A 314 101.29 2.04 46.81
N LYS A 315 101.09 0.83 47.34
CA LYS A 315 101.86 0.33 48.50
C LYS A 315 103.32 0.11 48.15
N ASP A 316 103.61 -0.45 46.98
CA ASP A 316 104.98 -0.63 46.47
C ASP A 316 105.70 0.73 46.32
N ALA A 317 104.99 1.76 45.85
CA ALA A 317 105.52 3.12 45.76
C ALA A 317 105.77 3.76 47.13
N VAL A 318 104.92 3.49 48.14
CA VAL A 318 105.14 3.91 49.54
C VAL A 318 106.32 3.17 50.17
N ASP A 319 106.52 1.88 49.85
CA ASP A 319 107.69 1.14 50.31
C ASP A 319 109.00 1.65 49.70
N ALA A 320 108.99 1.99 48.41
CA ALA A 320 110.13 2.56 47.70
C ALA A 320 110.45 4.03 48.08
N ALA A 321 109.51 4.75 48.70
CA ALA A 321 109.72 6.12 49.15
C ALA A 321 110.76 6.22 50.28
N THR A 322 111.62 7.23 50.22
CA THR A 322 112.76 7.41 51.16
C THR A 322 112.57 8.54 52.16
N ASP A 323 111.67 9.48 51.88
CA ASP A 323 111.39 10.67 52.68
C ASP A 323 109.88 10.88 52.86
N GLN A 324 109.49 11.74 53.79
CA GLN A 324 108.06 12.00 54.07
C GLN A 324 107.31 12.51 52.83
N ALA A 325 107.92 13.38 52.04
CA ALA A 325 107.27 14.00 50.88
C ALA A 325 106.97 12.99 49.75
N SER A 326 107.86 12.02 49.54
CA SER A 326 107.66 10.92 48.60
C SER A 326 106.65 9.88 49.10
N VAL A 327 106.57 9.65 50.42
CA VAL A 327 105.49 8.83 51.03
C VAL A 327 104.12 9.48 50.81
N ASP A 328 103.99 10.79 51.08
CA ASP A 328 102.74 11.51 50.86
C ASP A 328 102.37 11.59 49.37
N ALA A 329 103.33 11.83 48.48
CA ALA A 329 103.10 11.82 47.05
C ALA A 329 102.67 10.43 46.52
N ALA A 330 103.26 9.35 47.03
CA ALA A 330 102.87 7.98 46.67
C ALA A 330 101.46 7.64 47.16
N LYS A 331 101.11 8.03 48.39
CA LYS A 331 99.75 7.93 48.96
C LYS A 331 98.72 8.70 48.13
N ASP A 332 98.97 9.97 47.85
CA ASP A 332 98.02 10.83 47.15
C ASP A 332 97.88 10.43 45.66
N SER A 333 98.97 10.02 45.02
CA SER A 333 98.93 9.44 43.67
C SER A 333 98.12 8.12 43.65
N GLY A 334 98.43 7.19 44.54
CA GLY A 334 97.77 5.89 44.62
C GLY A 334 96.27 5.98 44.92
N THR A 335 95.87 6.83 45.88
CA THR A 335 94.46 7.07 46.19
C THR A 335 93.71 7.76 45.04
N ASN A 336 94.39 8.62 44.25
CA ASN A 336 93.84 9.18 43.01
C ASN A 336 93.67 8.13 41.90
N GLU A 337 94.63 7.23 41.68
CA GLU A 337 94.47 6.17 40.66
C GLU A 337 93.39 5.14 41.05
N ILE A 338 93.31 4.75 42.33
CA ILE A 338 92.20 3.92 42.84
C ILE A 338 90.84 4.60 42.58
N THR A 339 90.69 5.88 42.91
CA THR A 339 89.41 6.58 42.75
C THR A 339 89.00 6.75 41.28
N LYS A 340 89.95 6.77 40.34
CA LYS A 340 89.68 6.79 38.89
C LYS A 340 89.14 5.49 38.31
N VAL A 341 89.29 4.34 38.97
CA VAL A 341 88.81 3.04 38.45
C VAL A 341 87.28 3.05 38.29
N ASN A 342 86.77 3.33 37.10
CA ASN A 342 85.33 3.41 36.85
C ASN A 342 84.94 2.48 35.69
N PRO A 343 84.40 1.29 35.95
CA PRO A 343 83.98 0.38 34.88
C PRO A 343 82.82 0.98 34.08
N GLU A 344 82.78 0.66 32.79
CA GLU A 344 81.62 0.93 31.94
C GLU A 344 80.69 -0.29 31.96
N ALA A 345 79.37 -0.07 32.03
CA ALA A 345 78.40 -1.16 31.97
C ALA A 345 78.11 -1.48 30.51
N VAL A 346 78.36 -2.71 30.08
CA VAL A 346 78.24 -3.13 28.67
C VAL A 346 77.14 -4.16 28.50
N ALA A 347 77.05 -5.12 29.43
CA ALA A 347 76.13 -6.26 29.32
C ALA A 347 74.63 -5.85 29.28
N LYS A 348 74.15 -5.16 30.32
CA LYS A 348 72.73 -4.77 30.44
C LYS A 348 72.29 -3.81 29.33
N PRO A 349 73.04 -2.74 28.97
CA PRO A 349 72.66 -1.85 27.87
C PRO A 349 72.53 -2.58 26.52
N ALA A 350 73.49 -3.42 26.15
CA ALA A 350 73.45 -4.17 24.89
C ALA A 350 72.27 -5.17 24.84
N ALA A 351 71.94 -5.80 25.98
CA ALA A 351 70.76 -6.66 26.09
C ALA A 351 69.45 -5.90 25.89
N LYS A 352 69.31 -4.70 26.48
CA LYS A 352 68.15 -3.83 26.29
C LYS A 352 68.01 -3.34 24.84
N GLU A 353 69.11 -2.96 24.20
CA GLU A 353 69.11 -2.56 22.78
C GLU A 353 68.66 -3.71 21.87
N ALA A 354 69.09 -4.95 22.14
CA ALA A 354 68.61 -6.13 21.40
C ALA A 354 67.11 -6.40 21.60
N ILE A 355 66.58 -6.19 22.81
CA ILE A 355 65.15 -6.28 23.11
C ILE A 355 64.37 -5.17 22.38
N ASP A 356 64.85 -3.93 22.41
CA ASP A 356 64.23 -2.80 21.71
C ASP A 356 64.22 -3.01 20.19
N LYS A 357 65.30 -3.54 19.62
CA LYS A 357 65.35 -3.91 18.20
C LYS A 357 64.34 -5.01 17.88
N ALA A 358 64.27 -6.08 18.68
CA ALA A 358 63.31 -7.16 18.46
C ALA A 358 61.86 -6.65 18.57
N ALA A 359 61.57 -5.76 19.52
CA ALA A 359 60.27 -5.12 19.66
C ALA A 359 59.93 -4.26 18.42
N ALA A 360 60.86 -3.44 17.95
CA ALA A 360 60.68 -2.60 16.76
C ALA A 360 60.47 -3.44 15.49
N ASP A 361 61.33 -4.44 15.25
CA ASP A 361 61.19 -5.38 14.12
C ASP A 361 59.82 -6.09 14.16
N LYS A 362 59.38 -6.51 15.35
CA LYS A 362 58.10 -7.20 15.54
C LYS A 362 56.90 -6.30 15.33
N LYS A 363 56.94 -5.05 15.81
CA LYS A 363 55.90 -4.04 15.53
C LYS A 363 55.80 -3.74 14.03
N ALA A 364 56.94 -3.62 13.33
CA ALA A 364 56.96 -3.44 11.89
C ALA A 364 56.34 -4.64 11.14
N ALA A 365 56.58 -5.87 11.60
CA ALA A 365 55.94 -7.07 11.06
C ALA A 365 54.41 -7.13 11.32
N ILE A 366 53.93 -6.56 12.43
CA ILE A 366 52.50 -6.38 12.71
C ILE A 366 51.89 -5.28 11.82
N ASP A 367 52.60 -4.16 11.62
CA ASP A 367 52.14 -3.08 10.75
C ASP A 367 52.02 -3.52 9.28
N ALA A 368 52.93 -4.37 8.81
CA ALA A 368 52.93 -4.95 7.46
C ALA A 368 51.87 -6.04 7.22
N ARG A 369 51.03 -6.37 8.21
CA ARG A 369 49.93 -7.34 8.04
C ARG A 369 48.65 -6.65 7.58
N ASP A 370 48.36 -6.74 6.29
CA ASP A 370 47.17 -6.11 5.68
C ASP A 370 45.86 -6.83 6.02
N ASP A 371 45.93 -8.04 6.58
CA ASP A 371 44.78 -8.83 7.03
C ASP A 371 44.22 -8.38 8.40
N LEU A 372 44.97 -7.56 9.14
CA LEU A 372 44.57 -6.97 10.42
C LEU A 372 44.00 -5.55 10.23
N THR A 373 42.99 -5.22 11.03
CA THR A 373 42.54 -3.84 11.29
C THR A 373 43.56 -3.06 12.13
N GLN A 374 43.49 -1.74 12.10
CA GLN A 374 44.33 -0.86 12.92
C GLN A 374 44.16 -1.15 14.42
N GLU A 375 42.95 -1.45 14.87
CA GLU A 375 42.65 -1.84 16.26
C GLU A 375 43.35 -3.16 16.65
N GLU A 376 43.30 -4.18 15.79
CA GLU A 376 44.01 -5.46 16.01
C GLU A 376 45.54 -5.25 16.01
N LYS A 377 46.07 -4.37 15.15
CA LYS A 377 47.50 -3.99 15.11
C LYS A 377 47.93 -3.31 16.39
N ASP A 378 47.18 -2.32 16.87
CA ASP A 378 47.58 -1.52 18.03
C ASP A 378 47.47 -2.31 19.34
N ALA A 379 46.47 -3.19 19.47
CA ALA A 379 46.42 -4.17 20.55
C ALA A 379 47.66 -5.10 20.56
N ALA A 380 48.06 -5.61 19.39
CA ALA A 380 49.24 -6.46 19.28
C ALA A 380 50.55 -5.72 19.58
N LYS A 381 50.71 -4.46 19.15
CA LYS A 381 51.87 -3.61 19.49
C LYS A 381 51.96 -3.36 21.00
N SER A 382 50.84 -3.15 21.68
CA SER A 382 50.78 -2.99 23.14
C SER A 382 51.24 -4.25 23.88
N THR A 383 50.90 -5.44 23.35
CA THR A 383 51.43 -6.72 23.84
C THR A 383 52.95 -6.83 23.64
N VAL A 384 53.47 -6.40 22.47
CA VAL A 384 54.93 -6.33 22.23
C VAL A 384 55.61 -5.39 23.24
N ASP A 385 55.06 -4.21 23.52
CA ASP A 385 55.61 -3.29 24.52
C ASP A 385 55.60 -3.90 25.93
N THR A 386 54.55 -4.64 26.28
CA THR A 386 54.43 -5.29 27.58
C THR A 386 55.52 -6.34 27.78
N GLU A 387 55.73 -7.24 26.80
CA GLU A 387 56.78 -8.25 26.89
C GLU A 387 58.20 -7.65 26.75
N ALA A 388 58.37 -6.58 25.97
CA ALA A 388 59.64 -5.85 25.89
C ALA A 388 60.03 -5.18 27.22
N ASN A 389 59.08 -4.55 27.92
CA ASN A 389 59.34 -3.95 29.23
C ASN A 389 59.65 -5.03 30.28
N LYS A 390 58.85 -6.10 30.33
CA LYS A 390 59.09 -7.26 31.20
C LYS A 390 60.45 -7.93 30.96
N ALA A 391 60.92 -7.96 29.71
CA ALA A 391 62.26 -8.42 29.37
C ALA A 391 63.36 -7.45 29.87
N LYS A 392 63.16 -6.14 29.76
CA LYS A 392 64.09 -5.13 30.30
C LYS A 392 64.16 -5.20 31.83
N ASP A 393 63.02 -5.37 32.50
CA ASP A 393 62.94 -5.55 33.95
C ASP A 393 63.70 -6.83 34.39
N ALA A 394 63.61 -7.91 33.61
CA ALA A 394 64.37 -9.13 33.85
C ALA A 394 65.89 -8.95 33.62
N VAL A 395 66.30 -8.15 32.64
CA VAL A 395 67.71 -7.76 32.42
C VAL A 395 68.22 -6.87 33.56
N ASP A 396 67.40 -5.96 34.09
CA ASP A 396 67.76 -5.13 35.25
C ASP A 396 67.90 -5.97 36.53
N ALA A 397 67.00 -6.94 36.74
CA ALA A 397 67.06 -7.87 37.86
C ALA A 397 68.19 -8.91 37.78
N ALA A 398 68.78 -9.14 36.59
CA ALA A 398 69.88 -10.08 36.43
C ALA A 398 71.16 -9.61 37.12
N THR A 399 71.83 -10.51 37.83
CA THR A 399 73.05 -10.20 38.62
C THR A 399 74.35 -10.59 37.91
N ASP A 400 74.30 -11.49 36.94
CA ASP A 400 75.44 -12.03 36.20
C ASP A 400 75.20 -12.00 34.68
N GLN A 401 76.25 -12.21 33.90
CA GLN A 401 76.17 -12.21 32.43
C GLN A 401 75.19 -13.27 31.91
N ALA A 402 75.18 -14.46 32.52
CA ALA A 402 74.31 -15.56 32.09
C ALA A 402 72.82 -15.25 32.29
N GLY A 403 72.46 -14.57 33.38
CA GLY A 403 71.11 -14.06 33.63
C GLY A 403 70.70 -12.96 32.66
N VAL A 404 71.62 -12.05 32.30
CA VAL A 404 71.38 -11.01 31.28
C VAL A 404 71.11 -11.64 29.91
N ASP A 405 71.92 -12.61 29.49
CA ASP A 405 71.71 -13.32 28.23
C ASP A 405 70.42 -14.15 28.24
N ALA A 406 70.11 -14.85 29.34
CA ALA A 406 68.86 -15.59 29.48
C ALA A 406 67.62 -14.68 29.47
N ALA A 407 67.69 -13.50 30.09
CA ALA A 407 66.61 -12.52 30.08
C ALA A 407 66.41 -11.91 28.67
N LYS A 408 67.51 -11.60 27.97
CA LYS A 408 67.50 -11.16 26.56
C LYS A 408 66.89 -12.22 25.65
N ASP A 409 67.36 -13.47 25.71
CA ASP A 409 66.93 -14.53 24.82
C ASP A 409 65.49 -14.97 25.14
N SER A 410 65.09 -15.00 26.42
CA SER A 410 63.68 -15.22 26.81
C SER A 410 62.78 -14.09 26.31
N GLY A 411 63.16 -12.82 26.56
CA GLY A 411 62.39 -11.65 26.17
C GLY A 411 62.20 -11.50 24.66
N THR A 412 63.28 -11.68 23.89
CA THR A 412 63.21 -11.67 22.42
C THR A 412 62.37 -12.83 21.88
N ASN A 413 62.37 -14.00 22.52
CA ASN A 413 61.46 -15.10 22.18
C ASN A 413 59.99 -14.81 22.53
N GLU A 414 59.66 -14.21 23.68
CA GLU A 414 58.27 -13.83 23.99
C GLU A 414 57.75 -12.74 23.04
N ILE A 415 58.57 -11.73 22.71
CA ILE A 415 58.27 -10.76 21.65
C ILE A 415 58.00 -11.46 20.31
N ALA A 416 58.85 -12.42 19.92
CA ALA A 416 58.68 -13.16 18.67
C ALA A 416 57.37 -13.95 18.61
N LYS A 417 56.88 -14.47 19.75
CA LYS A 417 55.61 -15.20 19.87
C LYS A 417 54.36 -14.32 19.73
N VAL A 418 54.44 -12.99 19.88
CA VAL A 418 53.27 -12.10 19.74
C VAL A 418 52.73 -12.15 18.31
N ASN A 419 51.77 -13.02 18.02
CA ASN A 419 51.19 -13.15 16.69
C ASN A 419 49.67 -12.95 16.78
N PRO A 420 49.15 -11.76 16.44
CA PRO A 420 47.70 -11.54 16.43
C PRO A 420 47.01 -12.44 15.40
N GLU A 421 45.82 -12.92 15.75
CA GLU A 421 44.93 -13.59 14.81
C GLU A 421 44.06 -12.52 14.14
N ALA A 422 43.84 -12.63 12.82
CA ALA A 422 42.95 -11.72 12.10
C ALA A 422 41.51 -12.24 12.25
N VAL A 423 40.64 -11.46 12.87
CA VAL A 423 39.26 -11.86 13.18
C VAL A 423 38.26 -11.05 12.37
N ALA A 424 38.48 -9.73 12.27
CA ALA A 424 37.55 -8.79 11.63
C ALA A 424 37.28 -9.10 10.15
N LYS A 425 38.33 -9.09 9.32
CA LYS A 425 38.20 -9.29 7.87
C LYS A 425 37.70 -10.70 7.50
N PRO A 426 38.19 -11.81 8.09
CA PRO A 426 37.65 -13.14 7.79
C PRO A 426 36.17 -13.29 8.12
N ALA A 427 35.72 -12.84 9.30
CA ALA A 427 34.31 -12.91 9.68
C ALA A 427 33.39 -12.08 8.77
N ALA A 428 33.87 -10.91 8.32
CA ALA A 428 33.16 -10.09 7.34
C ALA A 428 33.02 -10.79 5.98
N LYS A 429 34.08 -11.45 5.48
CA LYS A 429 34.02 -12.23 4.23
C LYS A 429 33.10 -13.44 4.35
N GLU A 430 33.11 -14.15 5.48
CA GLU A 430 32.20 -15.27 5.74
C GLU A 430 30.72 -14.83 5.75
N ALA A 431 30.41 -13.65 6.31
CA ALA A 431 29.08 -13.07 6.25
C ALA A 431 28.65 -12.70 4.82
N ILE A 432 29.57 -12.16 4.01
CA ILE A 432 29.36 -11.88 2.58
C ILE A 432 29.13 -13.17 1.79
N ASP A 433 29.93 -14.21 2.02
CA ASP A 433 29.78 -15.52 1.39
C ASP A 433 28.44 -16.18 1.75
N LYS A 434 28.03 -16.09 3.02
CA LYS A 434 26.72 -16.57 3.44
C LYS A 434 25.58 -15.82 2.74
N ALA A 435 25.65 -14.48 2.69
CA ALA A 435 24.64 -13.69 1.99
C ALA A 435 24.58 -14.01 0.49
N ALA A 436 25.73 -14.21 -0.15
CA ALA A 436 25.81 -14.63 -1.55
C ALA A 436 25.18 -16.02 -1.75
N ALA A 437 25.50 -16.99 -0.90
CA ALA A 437 24.93 -18.34 -0.96
C ALA A 437 23.40 -18.34 -0.73
N ASP A 438 22.92 -17.66 0.31
CA ASP A 438 21.49 -17.50 0.61
C ASP A 438 20.75 -16.85 -0.58
N LYS A 439 21.37 -15.83 -1.20
CA LYS A 439 20.78 -15.11 -2.33
C LYS A 439 20.76 -15.94 -3.61
N LYS A 440 21.80 -16.71 -3.92
CA LYS A 440 21.81 -17.65 -5.04
C LYS A 440 20.76 -18.75 -4.85
N ALA A 441 20.59 -19.28 -3.64
CA ALA A 441 19.54 -20.24 -3.33
C ALA A 441 18.14 -19.65 -3.55
N ALA A 442 17.92 -18.38 -3.20
CA ALA A 442 16.67 -17.67 -3.48
C ALA A 442 16.41 -17.43 -4.99
N ILE A 443 17.47 -17.26 -5.80
CA ILE A 443 17.39 -17.19 -7.27
C ILE A 443 17.11 -18.58 -7.86
N ASP A 444 17.74 -19.63 -7.36
CA ASP A 444 17.50 -21.01 -7.81
C ASP A 444 16.06 -21.46 -7.54
N ALA A 445 15.49 -21.07 -6.40
CA ALA A 445 14.11 -21.36 -6.00
C ALA A 445 13.03 -20.55 -6.76
N ARG A 446 13.39 -19.70 -7.73
CA ARG A 446 12.42 -18.99 -8.57
C ARG A 446 12.08 -19.77 -9.82
N ASP A 447 10.89 -20.35 -9.85
CA ASP A 447 10.42 -21.20 -10.97
C ASP A 447 10.00 -20.41 -12.21
N ASP A 448 9.83 -19.09 -12.07
CA ASP A 448 9.46 -18.17 -13.15
C ASP A 448 10.64 -17.75 -14.05
N LEU A 449 11.87 -17.94 -13.59
CA LEU A 449 13.11 -17.67 -14.34
C LEU A 449 13.57 -18.91 -15.13
N THR A 450 14.14 -18.69 -16.32
CA THR A 450 14.92 -19.73 -17.03
C THR A 450 16.29 -19.96 -16.37
N GLN A 451 16.93 -21.09 -16.69
CA GLN A 451 18.29 -21.38 -16.21
C GLN A 451 19.29 -20.28 -16.63
N GLU A 452 19.15 -19.72 -17.83
CA GLU A 452 19.98 -18.61 -18.31
C GLU A 452 19.77 -17.32 -17.50
N GLU A 453 18.51 -16.97 -17.20
CA GLU A 453 18.18 -15.81 -16.33
C GLU A 453 18.72 -16.03 -14.90
N LYS A 454 18.62 -17.25 -14.36
CA LYS A 454 19.20 -17.62 -13.05
C LYS A 454 20.72 -17.49 -13.03
N ASP A 455 21.41 -17.98 -14.05
CA ASP A 455 22.87 -18.00 -14.06
C ASP A 455 23.46 -16.59 -14.28
N ALA A 456 22.81 -15.74 -15.08
CA ALA A 456 23.13 -14.30 -15.16
C ALA A 456 22.95 -13.57 -13.81
N ALA A 457 21.87 -13.88 -13.09
CA ALA A 457 21.62 -13.30 -11.76
C ALA A 457 22.62 -13.79 -10.71
N LYS A 458 22.98 -15.08 -10.71
CA LYS A 458 24.05 -15.63 -9.82
C LYS A 458 25.41 -15.00 -10.12
N SER A 459 25.75 -14.78 -11.39
CA SER A 459 26.98 -14.10 -11.80
C SER A 459 27.01 -12.64 -11.30
N THR A 460 25.86 -11.98 -11.27
CA THR A 460 25.72 -10.64 -10.66
C THR A 460 25.92 -10.68 -9.13
N VAL A 461 25.39 -11.71 -8.44
CA VAL A 461 25.67 -11.94 -7.02
C VAL A 461 27.16 -12.19 -6.77
N ASP A 462 27.84 -12.97 -7.61
CA ASP A 462 29.30 -13.21 -7.51
C ASP A 462 30.11 -11.93 -7.69
N ALA A 463 29.71 -11.05 -8.61
CA ALA A 463 30.37 -9.78 -8.85
C ALA A 463 30.23 -8.82 -7.64
N GLU A 464 29.04 -8.70 -7.04
CA GLU A 464 28.85 -7.87 -5.84
C GLU A 464 29.48 -8.48 -4.60
N ALA A 465 29.48 -9.82 -4.46
CA ALA A 465 30.22 -10.50 -3.40
C ALA A 465 31.74 -10.31 -3.52
N SER A 466 32.28 -10.29 -4.74
CA SER A 466 33.69 -10.01 -4.99
C SER A 466 34.04 -8.57 -4.63
N LYS A 467 33.28 -7.56 -5.12
CA LYS A 467 33.45 -6.15 -4.71
C LYS A 467 33.37 -5.96 -3.19
N ALA A 468 32.46 -6.65 -2.53
CA ALA A 468 32.30 -6.57 -1.09
C ALA A 468 33.54 -7.11 -0.35
N LYS A 469 34.11 -8.22 -0.81
CA LYS A 469 35.36 -8.78 -0.28
C LYS A 469 36.55 -7.86 -0.54
N ASP A 470 36.65 -7.29 -1.75
CA ASP A 470 37.69 -6.32 -2.12
C ASP A 470 37.60 -5.05 -1.23
N ALA A 471 36.39 -4.59 -0.91
CA ALA A 471 36.16 -3.46 0.00
C ALA A 471 36.53 -3.81 1.46
N VAL A 472 36.26 -5.03 1.92
CA VAL A 472 36.71 -5.53 3.23
C VAL A 472 38.24 -5.65 3.28
N ASP A 473 38.89 -6.07 2.19
CA ASP A 473 40.35 -6.11 2.10
C ASP A 473 40.97 -4.72 2.10
N ALA A 474 40.36 -3.75 1.41
CA ALA A 474 40.81 -2.36 1.39
C ALA A 474 40.56 -1.59 2.70
N ALA A 475 39.66 -2.06 3.57
CA ALA A 475 39.36 -1.42 4.85
C ALA A 475 40.55 -1.49 5.82
N THR A 476 40.87 -0.37 6.47
CA THR A 476 42.02 -0.24 7.39
C THR A 476 41.66 -0.36 8.87
N ASP A 477 40.40 -0.14 9.23
CA ASP A 477 39.88 -0.15 10.59
C ASP A 477 38.61 -1.03 10.69
N GLN A 478 38.20 -1.35 11.93
CA GLN A 478 37.00 -2.16 12.17
C GLN A 478 35.73 -1.52 11.57
N ALA A 479 35.59 -0.20 11.66
CA ALA A 479 34.42 0.51 11.15
C ALA A 479 34.29 0.42 9.63
N GLY A 480 35.40 0.46 8.89
CA GLY A 480 35.46 0.24 7.45
C GLY A 480 35.15 -1.20 7.07
N VAL A 481 35.61 -2.19 7.85
CA VAL A 481 35.26 -3.61 7.64
C VAL A 481 33.76 -3.83 7.81
N ASP A 482 33.16 -3.29 8.87
CA ASP A 482 31.71 -3.38 9.10
C ASP A 482 30.90 -2.66 8.02
N ALA A 483 31.32 -1.46 7.61
CA ALA A 483 30.68 -0.72 6.53
C ALA A 483 30.77 -1.44 5.17
N ALA A 484 31.91 -2.07 4.87
CA ALA A 484 32.09 -2.88 3.66
C ALA A 484 31.24 -4.16 3.68
N LYS A 485 31.18 -4.85 4.83
CA LYS A 485 30.29 -6.00 5.06
C LYS A 485 28.83 -5.62 4.85
N ASP A 486 28.36 -4.55 5.47
CA ASP A 486 26.95 -4.15 5.44
C ASP A 486 26.55 -3.58 4.08
N SER A 487 27.41 -2.79 3.44
CA SER A 487 27.19 -2.32 2.06
C SER A 487 27.17 -3.50 1.06
N GLY A 488 28.10 -4.44 1.20
CA GLY A 488 28.20 -5.61 0.33
C GLY A 488 27.05 -6.60 0.47
N THR A 489 26.66 -6.92 1.70
CA THR A 489 25.49 -7.78 1.96
C THR A 489 24.19 -7.12 1.50
N ASN A 490 24.04 -5.80 1.64
CA ASN A 490 22.92 -5.06 1.05
C ASN A 490 22.93 -5.12 -0.49
N ALA A 491 24.08 -4.92 -1.13
CA ALA A 491 24.21 -4.99 -2.60
C ALA A 491 23.84 -6.38 -3.16
N ILE A 492 24.34 -7.45 -2.53
CA ILE A 492 23.93 -8.84 -2.83
C ILE A 492 22.41 -9.01 -2.66
N THR A 493 21.87 -8.56 -1.54
CA THR A 493 20.43 -8.71 -1.22
C THR A 493 19.55 -7.99 -2.24
N ALA A 494 20.03 -6.86 -2.79
CA ALA A 494 19.35 -6.06 -3.80
C ALA A 494 19.34 -6.67 -5.21
N VAL A 495 20.16 -7.69 -5.52
CA VAL A 495 20.14 -8.36 -6.84
C VAL A 495 18.78 -9.04 -7.07
N ASN A 496 17.90 -8.45 -7.85
CA ASN A 496 16.58 -9.02 -8.14
C ASN A 496 16.38 -9.18 -9.65
N PRO A 497 16.53 -10.38 -10.23
CA PRO A 497 16.25 -10.60 -11.64
C PRO A 497 14.75 -10.44 -11.95
N GLU A 498 14.43 -9.83 -13.08
CA GLU A 498 13.09 -9.91 -13.67
C GLU A 498 13.01 -11.14 -14.59
N ALA A 499 11.88 -11.84 -14.55
CA ALA A 499 11.58 -12.91 -15.49
C ALA A 499 10.99 -12.29 -16.77
N ALA A 500 11.65 -12.49 -17.91
CA ALA A 500 11.23 -11.94 -19.19
C ALA A 500 10.74 -13.04 -20.15
N ALA A 501 11.41 -14.20 -20.15
CA ALA A 501 11.16 -15.28 -21.10
C ALA A 501 9.74 -15.88 -21.01
N LYS A 502 9.38 -16.42 -19.83
CA LYS A 502 8.08 -17.08 -19.63
C LYS A 502 6.89 -16.12 -19.79
N PRO A 503 6.90 -14.88 -19.25
CA PRO A 503 5.81 -13.92 -19.47
C PRO A 503 5.59 -13.58 -20.96
N ALA A 504 6.66 -13.28 -21.71
CA ALA A 504 6.56 -12.98 -23.14
C ALA A 504 6.03 -14.15 -23.97
N ALA A 505 6.42 -15.38 -23.61
CA ALA A 505 5.90 -16.60 -24.25
C ALA A 505 4.40 -16.79 -23.98
N LYS A 506 3.93 -16.56 -22.75
CA LYS A 506 2.51 -16.61 -22.40
C LYS A 506 1.70 -15.53 -23.11
N GLU A 507 2.22 -14.30 -23.20
CA GLU A 507 1.57 -13.20 -23.91
C GLU A 507 1.41 -13.50 -25.42
N ALA A 508 2.40 -14.15 -26.04
CA ALA A 508 2.30 -14.62 -27.41
C ALA A 508 1.23 -15.72 -27.61
N ILE A 509 1.11 -16.65 -26.65
CA ILE A 509 0.06 -17.69 -26.64
C ILE A 509 -1.33 -17.05 -26.44
N ASP A 510 -1.47 -16.11 -25.50
CA ASP A 510 -2.71 -15.37 -25.26
C ASP A 510 -3.15 -14.58 -26.51
N LYS A 511 -2.20 -13.93 -27.20
CA LYS A 511 -2.49 -13.24 -28.45
C LYS A 511 -2.96 -14.23 -29.52
N ALA A 512 -2.29 -15.36 -29.70
CA ALA A 512 -2.70 -16.38 -30.69
C ALA A 512 -4.09 -16.96 -30.38
N ALA A 513 -4.39 -17.21 -29.10
CA ALA A 513 -5.71 -17.65 -28.65
C ALA A 513 -6.78 -16.59 -28.93
N ALA A 514 -6.52 -15.32 -28.61
CA ALA A 514 -7.44 -14.20 -28.87
C ALA A 514 -7.69 -14.00 -30.37
N ASP A 515 -6.64 -13.99 -31.19
CA ASP A 515 -6.74 -13.88 -32.66
C ASP A 515 -7.58 -15.05 -33.24
N LYS A 516 -7.37 -16.28 -32.74
CA LYS A 516 -8.10 -17.47 -33.19
C LYS A 516 -9.57 -17.46 -32.74
N LYS A 517 -9.87 -17.04 -31.51
CA LYS A 517 -11.25 -16.84 -31.04
C LYS A 517 -11.97 -15.76 -31.84
N ALA A 518 -11.31 -14.65 -32.15
CA ALA A 518 -11.88 -13.60 -33.00
C ALA A 518 -12.21 -14.12 -34.42
N ALA A 519 -11.38 -15.00 -34.98
CA ALA A 519 -11.68 -15.68 -36.25
C ALA A 519 -12.87 -16.65 -36.17
N ILE A 520 -13.06 -17.33 -35.03
CA ILE A 520 -14.25 -18.17 -34.76
C ILE A 520 -15.51 -17.31 -34.58
N ASP A 521 -15.42 -16.19 -33.85
CA ASP A 521 -16.53 -15.27 -33.66
C ASP A 521 -16.97 -14.61 -34.97
N ALA A 522 -16.01 -14.25 -35.84
CA ALA A 522 -16.27 -13.68 -37.17
C ALA A 522 -16.81 -14.70 -38.18
N ASN A 523 -16.78 -16.01 -37.89
CA ASN A 523 -17.37 -17.02 -38.75
C ASN A 523 -18.91 -17.05 -38.55
N ASN A 524 -19.66 -16.51 -39.51
CA ASN A 524 -21.12 -16.40 -39.40
C ASN A 524 -21.88 -17.71 -39.68
N ASP A 525 -21.20 -18.73 -40.23
CA ASP A 525 -21.83 -20.03 -40.54
C ASP A 525 -22.02 -20.91 -39.29
N LEU A 526 -21.34 -20.59 -38.19
CA LEU A 526 -21.44 -21.28 -36.89
C LEU A 526 -22.55 -20.67 -36.01
N THR A 527 -23.26 -21.50 -35.25
CA THR A 527 -24.09 -21.07 -34.12
C THR A 527 -23.25 -20.65 -32.91
N GLN A 528 -23.86 -19.97 -31.94
CA GLN A 528 -23.21 -19.58 -30.69
C GLN A 528 -22.69 -20.80 -29.92
N GLU A 529 -23.45 -21.90 -29.90
CA GLU A 529 -23.04 -23.16 -29.27
C GLU A 529 -21.83 -23.80 -29.98
N GLU A 530 -21.81 -23.82 -31.33
CA GLU A 530 -20.66 -24.28 -32.11
C GLU A 530 -19.42 -23.36 -31.90
N LYS A 531 -19.62 -22.04 -31.84
CA LYS A 531 -18.58 -21.05 -31.50
C LYS A 531 -18.02 -21.25 -30.11
N ASP A 532 -18.88 -21.48 -29.12
CA ASP A 532 -18.45 -21.58 -27.73
C ASP A 532 -17.75 -22.92 -27.43
N ALA A 533 -18.17 -24.01 -28.06
CA ALA A 533 -17.42 -25.27 -28.06
C ALA A 533 -16.03 -25.13 -28.73
N ALA A 534 -15.95 -24.40 -29.84
CA ALA A 534 -14.69 -24.13 -30.52
C ALA A 534 -13.75 -23.23 -29.69
N LYS A 535 -14.28 -22.17 -29.05
CA LYS A 535 -13.53 -21.31 -28.13
C LYS A 535 -13.03 -22.07 -26.90
N ALA A 536 -13.84 -22.96 -26.33
CA ALA A 536 -13.43 -23.82 -25.22
C ALA A 536 -12.28 -24.76 -25.61
N THR A 537 -12.24 -25.21 -26.87
CA THR A 537 -11.12 -25.98 -27.42
C THR A 537 -9.86 -25.13 -27.59
N VAL A 538 -9.99 -23.87 -28.05
CA VAL A 538 -8.88 -22.89 -28.06
C VAL A 538 -8.37 -22.61 -26.64
N ASP A 539 -9.25 -22.47 -25.65
CA ASP A 539 -8.87 -22.27 -24.24
C ASP A 539 -8.12 -23.48 -23.66
N ALA A 540 -8.52 -24.71 -24.02
CA ALA A 540 -7.85 -25.92 -23.56
C ALA A 540 -6.41 -26.04 -24.10
N GLU A 541 -6.19 -25.78 -25.39
CA GLU A 541 -4.84 -25.81 -25.97
C GLU A 541 -3.99 -24.59 -25.55
N ALA A 542 -4.60 -23.42 -25.35
CA ALA A 542 -3.91 -22.27 -24.77
C ALA A 542 -3.47 -22.52 -23.32
N SER A 543 -4.29 -23.19 -22.51
CA SER A 543 -3.90 -23.60 -21.15
C SER A 543 -2.75 -24.60 -21.15
N LYS A 544 -2.84 -25.69 -21.94
CA LYS A 544 -1.73 -26.65 -22.11
C LYS A 544 -0.43 -25.98 -22.54
N ALA A 545 -0.50 -25.03 -23.47
CA ALA A 545 0.67 -24.30 -23.95
C ALA A 545 1.31 -23.47 -22.84
N LYS A 546 0.51 -22.82 -21.99
CA LYS A 546 1.01 -22.08 -20.81
C LYS A 546 1.60 -23.01 -19.76
N ASP A 547 0.96 -24.16 -19.49
CA ASP A 547 1.47 -25.18 -18.57
C ASP A 547 2.83 -25.73 -19.06
N ALA A 548 3.00 -25.92 -20.37
CA ALA A 548 4.27 -26.34 -20.97
C ALA A 548 5.36 -25.25 -20.88
N VAL A 549 5.00 -23.97 -21.02
CA VAL A 549 5.92 -22.83 -20.77
C VAL A 549 6.30 -22.74 -19.29
N ASP A 550 5.38 -23.01 -18.36
CA ASP A 550 5.68 -23.04 -16.93
C ASP A 550 6.62 -24.20 -16.56
N ALA A 551 6.41 -25.38 -17.15
CA ALA A 551 7.27 -26.56 -16.94
C ALA A 551 8.65 -26.46 -17.61
N ALA A 552 8.86 -25.54 -18.56
CA ALA A 552 10.15 -25.36 -19.22
C ALA A 552 11.21 -24.79 -18.25
N THR A 553 12.41 -25.36 -18.28
CA THR A 553 13.51 -25.00 -17.36
C THR A 553 14.54 -24.06 -17.98
N ASP A 554 14.63 -24.02 -19.30
CA ASP A 554 15.59 -23.22 -20.07
C ASP A 554 14.89 -22.41 -21.17
N GLN A 555 15.59 -21.45 -21.77
CA GLN A 555 15.06 -20.62 -22.85
C GLN A 555 14.57 -21.44 -24.05
N ALA A 556 15.31 -22.49 -24.42
CA ALA A 556 14.99 -23.34 -25.56
C ALA A 556 13.66 -24.10 -25.38
N GLY A 557 13.39 -24.57 -24.16
CA GLY A 557 12.12 -25.18 -23.78
C GLY A 557 10.95 -24.21 -23.78
N VAL A 558 11.17 -22.96 -23.33
CA VAL A 558 10.15 -21.89 -23.38
C VAL A 558 9.77 -21.57 -24.83
N ASP A 559 10.76 -21.40 -25.71
CA ASP A 559 10.53 -21.15 -27.13
C ASP A 559 9.84 -22.33 -27.84
N ALA A 560 10.26 -23.57 -27.54
CA ALA A 560 9.63 -24.78 -28.08
C ALA A 560 8.17 -24.94 -27.62
N ALA A 561 7.87 -24.65 -26.35
CA ALA A 561 6.51 -24.70 -25.80
C ALA A 561 5.60 -23.61 -26.43
N LYS A 562 6.13 -22.38 -26.60
CA LYS A 562 5.45 -21.30 -27.32
C LYS A 562 5.11 -21.68 -28.76
N ASP A 563 6.10 -22.15 -29.51
CA ASP A 563 5.93 -22.44 -30.94
C ASP A 563 5.03 -23.67 -31.17
N SER A 564 5.13 -24.70 -30.32
CA SER A 564 4.18 -25.83 -30.34
C SER A 564 2.76 -25.38 -29.97
N GLY A 565 2.61 -24.58 -28.92
CA GLY A 565 1.30 -24.14 -28.42
C GLY A 565 0.55 -23.24 -29.39
N THR A 566 1.24 -22.24 -29.96
CA THR A 566 0.69 -21.40 -31.03
C THR A 566 0.36 -22.22 -32.28
N GLY A 567 1.17 -23.25 -32.57
CA GLY A 567 0.92 -24.22 -33.64
C GLY A 567 -0.35 -25.07 -33.43
N GLU A 568 -0.64 -25.55 -32.22
CA GLU A 568 -1.88 -26.31 -31.94
C GLU A 568 -3.12 -25.40 -31.94
N ILE A 569 -3.06 -24.20 -31.36
CA ILE A 569 -4.15 -23.21 -31.40
C ILE A 569 -4.55 -22.90 -32.85
N ALA A 570 -3.58 -22.75 -33.75
CA ALA A 570 -3.83 -22.47 -35.16
C ALA A 570 -4.66 -23.57 -35.86
N LYS A 571 -4.53 -24.84 -35.43
CA LYS A 571 -5.22 -26.00 -36.02
C LYS A 571 -6.69 -26.14 -35.61
N VAL A 572 -7.17 -25.40 -34.60
CA VAL A 572 -8.57 -25.49 -34.12
C VAL A 572 -9.53 -24.93 -35.19
N ASN A 573 -10.01 -25.78 -36.10
CA ASN A 573 -11.01 -25.40 -37.10
C ASN A 573 -12.34 -26.10 -36.78
N PRO A 574 -13.35 -25.37 -36.27
CA PRO A 574 -14.70 -25.91 -36.15
C PRO A 574 -15.36 -26.10 -37.53
N GLU A 575 -16.10 -27.20 -37.66
CA GLU A 575 -16.95 -27.49 -38.82
C GLU A 575 -18.37 -26.98 -38.51
N ALA A 576 -18.98 -26.23 -39.44
CA ALA A 576 -20.32 -25.70 -39.28
C ALA A 576 -21.35 -26.75 -39.72
N VAL A 577 -22.25 -27.16 -38.82
CA VAL A 577 -23.20 -28.26 -39.06
C VAL A 577 -24.64 -27.75 -39.02
N ALA A 578 -24.96 -26.86 -38.08
CA ALA A 578 -26.32 -26.41 -37.82
C ALA A 578 -26.96 -25.61 -38.98
N LYS A 579 -26.35 -24.49 -39.38
CA LYS A 579 -26.90 -23.62 -40.43
C LYS A 579 -26.97 -24.29 -41.82
N PRO A 580 -25.96 -25.05 -42.28
CA PRO A 580 -26.05 -25.77 -43.55
C PRO A 580 -27.23 -26.76 -43.60
N ALA A 581 -27.42 -27.57 -42.55
CA ALA A 581 -28.52 -28.53 -42.48
C ALA A 581 -29.91 -27.85 -42.45
N ALA A 582 -30.02 -26.70 -41.79
CA ALA A 582 -31.25 -25.91 -41.78
C ALA A 582 -31.57 -25.31 -43.16
N LYS A 583 -30.58 -24.80 -43.89
CA LYS A 583 -30.75 -24.30 -45.27
C LYS A 583 -31.17 -25.42 -46.23
N GLU A 584 -30.57 -26.60 -46.13
CA GLU A 584 -30.94 -27.77 -46.95
C GLU A 584 -32.41 -28.19 -46.74
N ALA A 585 -32.91 -28.15 -45.49
CA ALA A 585 -34.32 -28.41 -45.19
C ALA A 585 -35.27 -27.35 -45.79
N ILE A 586 -34.88 -26.07 -45.78
CA ILE A 586 -35.64 -24.97 -46.41
C ILE A 586 -35.65 -25.11 -47.93
N ASP A 587 -34.51 -25.43 -48.55
CA ASP A 587 -34.40 -25.68 -49.99
C ASP A 587 -35.31 -26.82 -50.45
N LYS A 588 -35.35 -27.91 -49.68
CA LYS A 588 -36.26 -29.02 -49.95
C LYS A 588 -37.73 -28.58 -49.88
N ALA A 589 -38.12 -27.83 -48.86
CA ALA A 589 -39.50 -27.35 -48.71
C ALA A 589 -39.90 -26.38 -49.84
N ALA A 590 -38.99 -25.51 -50.27
CA ALA A 590 -39.22 -24.61 -51.41
C ALA A 590 -39.40 -25.37 -52.73
N ALA A 591 -38.55 -26.38 -52.99
CA ALA A 591 -38.65 -27.23 -54.18
C ALA A 591 -39.98 -28.01 -54.21
N ASP A 592 -40.34 -28.65 -53.10
CA ASP A 592 -41.61 -29.40 -52.97
C ASP A 592 -42.82 -28.46 -53.20
N LYS A 593 -42.80 -27.23 -52.68
CA LYS A 593 -43.89 -26.26 -52.85
C LYS A 593 -43.99 -25.71 -54.28
N LYS A 594 -42.88 -25.42 -54.95
CA LYS A 594 -42.90 -25.01 -56.37
C LYS A 594 -43.46 -26.10 -57.28
N ALA A 595 -43.10 -27.36 -57.05
CA ALA A 595 -43.64 -28.49 -57.80
C ALA A 595 -45.18 -28.59 -57.66
N ALA A 596 -45.73 -28.28 -56.48
CA ALA A 596 -47.18 -28.22 -56.27
C ALA A 596 -47.85 -27.03 -56.99
N ILE A 597 -47.16 -25.89 -57.12
CA ILE A 597 -47.64 -24.72 -57.90
C ILE A 597 -47.62 -25.02 -59.40
N ASP A 598 -46.57 -25.65 -59.92
CA ASP A 598 -46.48 -26.06 -61.33
C ASP A 598 -47.60 -27.01 -61.73
N ALA A 599 -47.97 -27.94 -60.84
CA ALA A 599 -49.03 -28.92 -61.06
C ALA A 599 -50.47 -28.34 -60.99
N ASN A 600 -50.66 -27.10 -60.56
CA ASN A 600 -51.97 -26.46 -60.51
C ASN A 600 -52.38 -25.91 -61.89
N ASN A 601 -53.43 -26.42 -62.51
CA ASN A 601 -53.85 -26.04 -63.87
C ASN A 601 -54.77 -24.81 -63.94
N ASP A 602 -55.25 -24.32 -62.80
CA ASP A 602 -56.14 -23.15 -62.71
C ASP A 602 -55.39 -21.82 -62.80
N LEU A 603 -54.06 -21.84 -62.63
CA LEU A 603 -53.16 -20.69 -62.76
C LEU A 603 -52.68 -20.52 -64.21
N THR A 604 -52.60 -19.28 -64.71
CA THR A 604 -51.84 -18.96 -65.94
C THR A 604 -50.33 -19.11 -65.72
N GLN A 605 -49.55 -19.15 -66.80
CA GLN A 605 -48.09 -19.22 -66.69
C GLN A 605 -47.51 -18.03 -65.90
N GLU A 606 -48.05 -16.82 -66.13
CA GLU A 606 -47.66 -15.61 -65.40
C GLU A 606 -47.95 -15.71 -63.89
N GLU A 607 -49.10 -16.26 -63.51
CA GLU A 607 -49.47 -16.48 -62.10
C GLU A 607 -48.60 -17.57 -61.44
N LYS A 608 -48.29 -18.65 -62.16
CA LYS A 608 -47.35 -19.69 -61.68
C LYS A 608 -45.98 -19.11 -61.40
N ASP A 609 -45.48 -18.25 -62.27
CA ASP A 609 -44.13 -17.70 -62.13
C ASP A 609 -44.06 -16.60 -61.06
N ALA A 610 -45.12 -15.79 -60.89
CA ALA A 610 -45.27 -14.89 -59.74
C ALA A 610 -45.37 -15.65 -58.40
N ALA A 611 -46.08 -16.78 -58.38
CA ALA A 611 -46.21 -17.63 -57.21
C ALA A 611 -44.89 -18.32 -56.84
N LYS A 612 -44.14 -18.84 -57.81
CA LYS A 612 -42.78 -19.37 -57.60
C LYS A 612 -41.82 -18.31 -57.12
N ALA A 613 -41.89 -17.09 -57.66
CA ALA A 613 -41.08 -15.96 -57.19
C ALA A 613 -41.43 -15.59 -55.73
N THR A 614 -42.68 -15.77 -55.31
CA THR A 614 -43.09 -15.62 -53.91
C THR A 614 -42.54 -16.75 -53.03
N VAL A 615 -42.54 -18.01 -53.49
CA VAL A 615 -41.86 -19.12 -52.80
C VAL A 615 -40.34 -18.87 -52.71
N ASP A 616 -39.71 -18.34 -53.76
CA ASP A 616 -38.29 -17.94 -53.74
C ASP A 616 -38.03 -16.82 -52.74
N ALA A 617 -38.93 -15.83 -52.65
CA ALA A 617 -38.81 -14.73 -51.69
C ALA A 617 -38.94 -15.23 -50.23
N GLU A 618 -39.92 -16.08 -49.91
CA GLU A 618 -40.06 -16.66 -48.57
C GLU A 618 -38.94 -17.65 -48.23
N ALA A 619 -38.47 -18.44 -49.21
CA ALA A 619 -37.30 -19.31 -49.01
C ALA A 619 -36.00 -18.52 -48.82
N SER A 620 -35.85 -17.37 -49.50
CA SER A 620 -34.71 -16.47 -49.29
C SER A 620 -34.79 -15.83 -47.90
N LYS A 621 -35.94 -15.27 -47.51
CA LYS A 621 -36.15 -14.73 -46.14
C LYS A 621 -35.92 -15.78 -45.05
N ALA A 622 -36.33 -17.03 -45.28
CA ALA A 622 -36.10 -18.13 -44.34
C ALA A 622 -34.60 -18.46 -44.21
N LYS A 623 -33.84 -18.44 -45.30
CA LYS A 623 -32.37 -18.60 -45.29
C LYS A 623 -31.68 -17.41 -44.64
N ASP A 624 -32.11 -16.18 -44.95
CA ASP A 624 -31.62 -14.94 -44.32
C ASP A 624 -31.88 -14.96 -42.80
N ALA A 625 -33.02 -15.51 -42.36
CA ALA A 625 -33.34 -15.69 -40.95
C ALA A 625 -32.47 -16.79 -40.27
N VAL A 626 -32.14 -17.87 -40.97
CA VAL A 626 -31.16 -18.89 -40.51
C VAL A 626 -29.74 -18.31 -40.46
N ASP A 627 -29.38 -17.42 -41.39
CA ASP A 627 -28.10 -16.71 -41.39
C ASP A 627 -28.01 -15.69 -40.25
N ALA A 628 -29.07 -14.94 -40.01
CA ALA A 628 -29.19 -14.01 -38.89
C ALA A 628 -29.36 -14.69 -37.53
N ALA A 629 -29.78 -15.96 -37.48
CA ALA A 629 -29.88 -16.72 -36.24
C ALA A 629 -28.51 -16.87 -35.58
N THR A 630 -28.42 -16.47 -34.32
CA THR A 630 -27.16 -16.46 -33.56
C THR A 630 -26.90 -17.78 -32.86
N ASP A 631 -27.93 -18.51 -32.43
CA ASP A 631 -27.86 -19.74 -31.64
C ASP A 631 -28.62 -20.90 -32.30
N GLN A 632 -28.43 -22.11 -31.79
CA GLN A 632 -29.08 -23.32 -32.31
C GLN A 632 -30.60 -23.22 -32.24
N ALA A 633 -31.13 -22.69 -31.12
CA ALA A 633 -32.56 -22.49 -30.94
C ALA A 633 -33.15 -21.52 -31.97
N GLY A 634 -32.43 -20.45 -32.32
CA GLY A 634 -32.78 -19.53 -33.39
C GLY A 634 -32.69 -20.14 -34.78
N VAL A 635 -31.70 -21.01 -35.05
CA VAL A 635 -31.59 -21.74 -36.33
C VAL A 635 -32.76 -22.70 -36.51
N ASP A 636 -33.11 -23.47 -35.48
CA ASP A 636 -34.27 -24.36 -35.50
C ASP A 636 -35.59 -23.58 -35.62
N ALA A 637 -35.74 -22.47 -34.88
CA ALA A 637 -36.92 -21.61 -34.99
C ALA A 637 -37.04 -20.94 -36.38
N ALA A 638 -35.93 -20.50 -36.98
CA ALA A 638 -35.92 -19.92 -38.32
C ALA A 638 -36.22 -20.98 -39.40
N LYS A 639 -35.72 -22.20 -39.25
CA LYS A 639 -36.05 -23.35 -40.10
C LYS A 639 -37.54 -23.71 -40.01
N ASP A 640 -38.07 -23.87 -38.81
CA ASP A 640 -39.46 -24.32 -38.61
C ASP A 640 -40.47 -23.21 -38.97
N SER A 641 -40.13 -21.94 -38.68
CA SER A 641 -40.90 -20.79 -39.15
C SER A 641 -40.84 -20.66 -40.68
N GLY A 642 -39.64 -20.72 -41.27
CA GLY A 642 -39.44 -20.56 -42.71
C GLY A 642 -40.10 -21.65 -43.56
N THR A 643 -39.96 -22.92 -43.16
CA THR A 643 -40.70 -24.02 -43.79
C THR A 643 -42.22 -23.88 -43.59
N GLY A 644 -42.65 -23.33 -42.44
CA GLY A 644 -44.04 -22.96 -42.17
C GLY A 644 -44.58 -21.85 -43.09
N GLU A 645 -43.83 -20.78 -43.34
CA GLU A 645 -44.25 -19.70 -44.25
C GLU A 645 -44.25 -20.14 -45.72
N ILE A 646 -43.25 -20.90 -46.17
CA ILE A 646 -43.24 -21.51 -47.52
C ILE A 646 -44.49 -22.38 -47.74
N ALA A 647 -44.87 -23.18 -46.73
CA ALA A 647 -46.07 -24.02 -46.81
C ALA A 647 -47.36 -23.19 -47.00
N LYS A 648 -47.42 -21.97 -46.46
CA LYS A 648 -48.56 -21.04 -46.58
C LYS A 648 -48.64 -20.30 -47.92
N VAL A 649 -47.62 -20.34 -48.78
CA VAL A 649 -47.64 -19.70 -50.11
C VAL A 649 -48.62 -20.45 -51.03
N ASN A 650 -49.91 -20.18 -50.86
CA ASN A 650 -50.96 -20.63 -51.77
C ASN A 650 -51.27 -19.48 -52.75
N PRO A 651 -50.83 -19.56 -54.01
CA PRO A 651 -51.32 -18.65 -55.03
C PRO A 651 -52.81 -18.89 -55.24
N GLU A 652 -53.59 -17.83 -55.05
CA GLU A 652 -54.97 -17.75 -55.49
C GLU A 652 -54.96 -17.56 -57.00
N ALA A 653 -55.62 -18.46 -57.74
CA ALA A 653 -55.82 -18.24 -59.16
C ALA A 653 -56.79 -17.08 -59.34
N ALA A 654 -56.34 -16.00 -59.97
CA ALA A 654 -57.10 -14.78 -60.16
C ALA A 654 -57.53 -14.64 -61.62
N ALA A 655 -56.69 -14.97 -62.59
CA ALA A 655 -56.93 -14.79 -64.01
C ALA A 655 -58.08 -15.66 -64.54
N LYS A 656 -57.93 -16.99 -64.48
CA LYS A 656 -58.99 -17.91 -64.93
C LYS A 656 -60.25 -17.78 -64.05
N PRO A 657 -60.15 -17.73 -62.71
CA PRO A 657 -61.35 -17.53 -61.88
C PRO A 657 -62.03 -16.19 -62.09
N ALA A 658 -61.34 -15.05 -62.23
CA ALA A 658 -62.00 -13.76 -62.52
C ALA A 658 -62.55 -13.68 -63.95
N ALA A 659 -61.96 -14.39 -64.92
CA ALA A 659 -62.55 -14.53 -66.26
C ALA A 659 -63.82 -15.39 -66.24
N LYS A 660 -63.79 -16.53 -65.53
CA LYS A 660 -64.97 -17.37 -65.29
C LYS A 660 -66.02 -16.62 -64.47
N GLU A 661 -65.62 -15.84 -63.47
CA GLU A 661 -66.49 -15.00 -62.64
C GLU A 661 -67.08 -13.84 -63.45
N ALA A 662 -66.34 -13.26 -64.40
CA ALA A 662 -66.90 -12.27 -65.32
C ALA A 662 -67.91 -12.89 -66.31
N ILE A 663 -67.69 -14.13 -66.76
CA ILE A 663 -68.65 -14.92 -67.55
C ILE A 663 -69.87 -15.32 -66.70
N ASP A 664 -69.66 -15.79 -65.46
CA ASP A 664 -70.71 -16.13 -64.50
C ASP A 664 -71.51 -14.91 -64.09
N LYS A 665 -70.86 -13.76 -63.92
CA LYS A 665 -71.52 -12.49 -63.65
C LYS A 665 -72.29 -12.02 -64.88
N ALA A 666 -71.75 -12.10 -66.09
CA ALA A 666 -72.51 -11.77 -67.30
C ALA A 666 -73.71 -12.71 -67.47
N ALA A 667 -73.55 -14.01 -67.21
CA ALA A 667 -74.64 -14.99 -67.22
C ALA A 667 -75.67 -14.71 -66.13
N ALA A 668 -75.24 -14.43 -64.89
CA ALA A 668 -76.10 -14.12 -63.75
C ALA A 668 -76.83 -12.79 -63.94
N ASP A 669 -76.15 -11.72 -64.38
CA ASP A 669 -76.75 -10.43 -64.73
C ASP A 669 -77.79 -10.62 -65.86
N LYS A 670 -77.49 -11.45 -66.87
CA LYS A 670 -78.39 -11.71 -67.99
C LYS A 670 -79.59 -12.58 -67.59
N LYS A 671 -79.39 -13.62 -66.77
CA LYS A 671 -80.48 -14.39 -66.17
C LYS A 671 -81.31 -13.55 -65.21
N ALA A 672 -80.69 -12.67 -64.43
CA ALA A 672 -81.39 -11.73 -63.56
C ALA A 672 -82.22 -10.72 -64.38
N ALA A 673 -81.74 -10.28 -65.55
CA ALA A 673 -82.53 -9.47 -66.47
C ALA A 673 -83.73 -10.25 -67.08
N ILE A 674 -83.57 -11.55 -67.32
CA ILE A 674 -84.67 -12.45 -67.75
C ILE A 674 -85.66 -12.68 -66.59
N ASP A 675 -85.17 -12.92 -65.37
CA ASP A 675 -85.99 -13.10 -64.16
C ASP A 675 -86.75 -11.83 -63.77
N ALA A 676 -86.12 -10.66 -63.90
CA ALA A 676 -86.74 -9.36 -63.66
C ALA A 676 -87.75 -8.95 -64.77
N ASN A 677 -87.76 -9.64 -65.92
CA ASN A 677 -88.75 -9.40 -66.96
C ASN A 677 -90.09 -10.05 -66.57
N ASN A 678 -90.91 -9.29 -65.84
CA ASN A 678 -92.21 -9.73 -65.32
C ASN A 678 -93.27 -10.03 -66.40
N ASN A 679 -93.01 -9.68 -67.67
CA ASN A 679 -93.90 -9.99 -68.79
C ASN A 679 -93.79 -11.45 -69.27
N LEU A 680 -92.69 -12.14 -68.92
CA LEU A 680 -92.49 -13.57 -69.21
C LEU A 680 -93.10 -14.44 -68.11
N THR A 681 -93.65 -15.59 -68.50
CA THR A 681 -93.96 -16.70 -67.58
C THR A 681 -92.70 -17.41 -67.11
N GLN A 682 -92.80 -18.21 -66.04
CA GLN A 682 -91.70 -19.01 -65.54
C GLN A 682 -91.16 -19.98 -66.61
N GLU A 683 -92.04 -20.57 -67.43
CA GLU A 683 -91.67 -21.44 -68.54
C GLU A 683 -90.86 -20.70 -69.64
N GLU A 684 -91.29 -19.50 -70.03
CA GLU A 684 -90.56 -18.65 -70.99
C GLU A 684 -89.20 -18.19 -70.41
N LYS A 685 -89.15 -17.88 -69.10
CA LYS A 685 -87.91 -17.52 -68.40
C LYS A 685 -86.92 -18.67 -68.35
N ASP A 686 -87.36 -19.88 -68.03
CA ASP A 686 -86.46 -21.01 -67.82
C ASP A 686 -85.88 -21.55 -69.13
N ALA A 687 -86.64 -21.51 -70.23
CA ALA A 687 -86.12 -21.77 -71.57
C ALA A 687 -85.03 -20.75 -71.98
N ALA A 688 -85.24 -19.46 -71.67
CA ALA A 688 -84.26 -18.40 -71.95
C ALA A 688 -82.99 -18.52 -71.09
N LYS A 689 -83.12 -18.84 -69.80
CA LYS A 689 -81.98 -19.10 -68.90
C LYS A 689 -81.16 -20.30 -69.35
N SER A 690 -81.80 -21.39 -69.78
CA SER A 690 -81.13 -22.58 -70.31
C SER A 690 -80.26 -22.26 -71.54
N THR A 691 -80.70 -21.30 -72.36
CA THR A 691 -79.89 -20.79 -73.49
C THR A 691 -78.69 -19.96 -73.00
N VAL A 692 -78.86 -19.15 -71.95
CA VAL A 692 -77.74 -18.42 -71.30
C VAL A 692 -76.72 -19.39 -70.68
N ASP A 693 -77.18 -20.48 -70.04
CA ASP A 693 -76.32 -21.52 -69.47
C ASP A 693 -75.45 -22.23 -70.53
N ALA A 694 -76.03 -22.52 -71.70
CA ALA A 694 -75.31 -23.18 -72.78
C ALA A 694 -74.16 -22.34 -73.33
N GLU A 695 -74.36 -21.03 -73.54
CA GLU A 695 -73.28 -20.13 -74.01
C GLU A 695 -72.27 -19.80 -72.89
N ALA A 696 -72.72 -19.67 -71.65
CA ALA A 696 -71.82 -19.49 -70.50
C ALA A 696 -70.90 -20.70 -70.27
N SER A 697 -71.39 -21.93 -70.52
CA SER A 697 -70.57 -23.14 -70.40
C SER A 697 -69.46 -23.19 -71.46
N LYS A 698 -69.80 -22.97 -72.74
CA LYS A 698 -68.81 -22.91 -73.84
C LYS A 698 -67.73 -21.84 -73.60
N ALA A 699 -68.12 -20.70 -73.05
CA ALA A 699 -67.19 -19.61 -72.72
C ALA A 699 -66.19 -20.00 -71.62
N LYS A 700 -66.63 -20.74 -70.59
CA LYS A 700 -65.76 -21.25 -69.52
C LYS A 700 -64.80 -22.33 -70.02
N ASP A 701 -65.27 -23.25 -70.86
CA ASP A 701 -64.43 -24.28 -71.48
C ASP A 701 -63.28 -23.65 -72.29
N ALA A 702 -63.53 -22.52 -72.96
CA ALA A 702 -62.52 -21.76 -73.69
C ALA A 702 -61.51 -21.05 -72.75
N VAL A 703 -61.96 -20.53 -71.61
CA VAL A 703 -61.07 -19.97 -70.56
C VAL A 703 -60.21 -21.06 -69.91
N ASP A 704 -60.75 -22.26 -69.72
CA ASP A 704 -60.01 -23.39 -69.15
C ASP A 704 -58.87 -23.86 -70.05
N ALA A 705 -59.13 -23.92 -71.36
CA ALA A 705 -58.14 -24.31 -72.37
C ALA A 705 -57.02 -23.26 -72.61
N ALA A 706 -57.18 -22.02 -72.13
CA ALA A 706 -56.17 -20.98 -72.27
C ALA A 706 -54.94 -21.25 -71.38
N THR A 707 -53.74 -21.02 -71.92
CA THR A 707 -52.46 -21.30 -71.24
C THR A 707 -51.77 -20.06 -70.67
N ASP A 708 -52.12 -18.87 -71.17
CA ASP A 708 -51.56 -17.57 -70.78
C ASP A 708 -52.68 -16.55 -70.53
N GLN A 709 -52.32 -15.41 -69.94
CA GLN A 709 -53.28 -14.32 -69.66
C GLN A 709 -54.01 -13.81 -70.91
N ALA A 710 -53.34 -13.72 -72.05
CA ALA A 710 -53.92 -13.17 -73.29
C ALA A 710 -55.01 -14.08 -73.87
N GLY A 711 -54.85 -15.39 -73.78
CA GLY A 711 -55.88 -16.38 -74.13
C GLY A 711 -57.09 -16.33 -73.19
N VAL A 712 -56.85 -16.11 -71.89
CA VAL A 712 -57.92 -15.97 -70.88
C VAL A 712 -58.79 -14.74 -71.15
N ASP A 713 -58.19 -13.58 -71.42
CA ASP A 713 -58.93 -12.36 -71.71
C ASP A 713 -59.70 -12.44 -73.05
N ALA A 714 -59.12 -13.05 -74.09
CA ALA A 714 -59.81 -13.25 -75.36
C ALA A 714 -61.04 -14.17 -75.25
N ALA A 715 -60.95 -15.24 -74.46
CA ALA A 715 -62.07 -16.16 -74.23
C ALA A 715 -63.20 -15.50 -73.41
N LYS A 716 -62.84 -14.70 -72.40
CA LYS A 716 -63.76 -13.89 -71.59
C LYS A 716 -64.55 -12.87 -72.41
N ASP A 717 -63.87 -12.07 -73.23
CA ASP A 717 -64.51 -11.01 -74.01
C ASP A 717 -65.43 -11.59 -75.10
N SER A 718 -65.02 -12.70 -75.74
CA SER A 718 -65.89 -13.41 -76.69
C SER A 718 -67.11 -14.04 -76.00
N GLY A 719 -66.93 -14.67 -74.83
CA GLY A 719 -68.00 -15.34 -74.09
C GLY A 719 -69.07 -14.39 -73.55
N THR A 720 -68.64 -13.29 -72.94
CA THR A 720 -69.55 -12.24 -72.46
C THR A 720 -70.31 -11.56 -73.60
N GLY A 721 -69.68 -11.44 -74.78
CA GLY A 721 -70.30 -10.92 -76.00
C GLY A 721 -71.45 -11.78 -76.56
N GLU A 722 -71.36 -13.11 -76.49
CA GLU A 722 -72.46 -13.99 -76.95
C GLU A 722 -73.62 -14.07 -75.93
N ILE A 723 -73.31 -14.15 -74.63
CA ILE A 723 -74.33 -14.12 -73.55
C ILE A 723 -75.22 -12.87 -73.66
N ALA A 724 -74.62 -11.72 -73.99
CA ALA A 724 -75.35 -10.46 -74.12
C ALA A 724 -76.46 -10.49 -75.20
N LYS A 725 -76.32 -11.33 -76.24
CA LYS A 725 -77.24 -11.38 -77.40
C LYS A 725 -78.52 -12.20 -77.16
N VAL A 726 -78.59 -13.02 -76.11
CA VAL A 726 -79.79 -13.81 -75.79
C VAL A 726 -80.94 -12.87 -75.42
N ASN A 727 -82.05 -12.86 -76.15
CA ASN A 727 -83.17 -11.96 -75.85
C ASN A 727 -84.53 -12.65 -76.09
N PRO A 728 -85.24 -13.07 -75.03
CA PRO A 728 -86.55 -13.72 -75.16
C PRO A 728 -87.67 -12.72 -75.47
N GLU A 729 -88.60 -13.13 -76.33
CA GLU A 729 -89.86 -12.43 -76.62
C GLU A 729 -90.94 -12.92 -75.64
N ALA A 730 -91.78 -12.01 -75.13
CA ALA A 730 -92.83 -12.32 -74.16
C ALA A 730 -94.19 -12.41 -74.87
N VAL A 731 -94.84 -13.58 -74.81
CA VAL A 731 -96.05 -13.85 -75.61
C VAL A 731 -97.29 -14.04 -74.72
N ALA A 732 -97.15 -14.77 -73.60
CA ALA A 732 -98.26 -15.20 -72.76
C ALA A 732 -99.06 -14.06 -72.11
N LYS A 733 -98.41 -13.25 -71.24
CA LYS A 733 -99.08 -12.19 -70.48
C LYS A 733 -99.63 -11.05 -71.35
N PRO A 734 -98.95 -10.60 -72.42
CA PRO A 734 -99.51 -9.57 -73.32
C PRO A 734 -100.84 -10.02 -73.96
N ALA A 735 -100.91 -11.23 -74.51
CA ALA A 735 -102.12 -11.76 -75.13
C ALA A 735 -103.29 -11.90 -74.13
N ALA A 736 -102.98 -12.29 -72.88
CA ALA A 736 -103.99 -12.40 -71.82
C ALA A 736 -104.60 -11.04 -71.42
N LYS A 737 -103.78 -9.99 -71.33
CA LYS A 737 -104.28 -8.63 -71.04
C LYS A 737 -105.12 -8.06 -72.19
N GLU A 738 -104.73 -8.32 -73.44
CA GLU A 738 -105.50 -7.90 -74.61
C GLU A 738 -106.91 -8.52 -74.65
N ALA A 739 -107.04 -9.79 -74.24
CA ALA A 739 -108.34 -10.44 -74.10
C ALA A 739 -109.23 -9.81 -73.00
N ILE A 740 -108.65 -9.44 -71.85
CA ILE A 740 -109.34 -8.72 -70.77
C ILE A 740 -109.76 -7.32 -71.24
N ASP A 741 -108.87 -6.58 -71.91
CA ASP A 741 -109.17 -5.26 -72.47
C ASP A 741 -110.36 -5.31 -73.44
N LYS A 742 -110.38 -6.31 -74.33
CA LYS A 742 -111.50 -6.50 -75.25
C LYS A 742 -112.81 -6.76 -74.51
N ALA A 743 -112.81 -7.66 -73.51
CA ALA A 743 -114.01 -7.95 -72.72
C ALA A 743 -114.53 -6.72 -71.96
N ALA A 744 -113.63 -5.91 -71.40
CA ALA A 744 -113.98 -4.65 -70.73
C ALA A 744 -114.62 -3.64 -71.70
N ALA A 745 -114.04 -3.47 -72.90
CA ALA A 745 -114.58 -2.60 -73.93
C ALA A 745 -115.97 -3.05 -74.42
N ASP A 746 -116.12 -4.34 -74.75
CA ASP A 746 -117.39 -4.92 -75.19
C ASP A 746 -118.48 -4.74 -74.11
N LYS A 747 -118.13 -4.93 -72.83
CA LYS A 747 -119.06 -4.80 -71.71
C LYS A 747 -119.48 -3.35 -71.43
N LYS A 748 -118.55 -2.39 -71.52
CA LYS A 748 -118.88 -0.96 -71.42
C LYS A 748 -119.83 -0.51 -72.53
N ALA A 749 -119.59 -0.96 -73.77
CA ALA A 749 -120.48 -0.67 -74.90
C ALA A 749 -121.91 -1.20 -74.65
N ALA A 750 -122.06 -2.37 -74.00
CA ALA A 750 -123.36 -2.90 -73.60
C ALA A 750 -124.04 -2.08 -72.47
N ILE A 751 -123.28 -1.42 -71.60
CA ILE A 751 -123.81 -0.48 -70.59
C ILE A 751 -124.20 0.86 -71.24
N ASP A 752 -123.40 1.37 -72.19
CA ASP A 752 -123.73 2.59 -72.93
C ASP A 752 -125.04 2.46 -73.72
N ALA A 753 -125.30 1.28 -74.29
CA ALA A 753 -126.51 0.98 -75.06
C ALA A 753 -127.81 0.80 -74.22
N ARG A 754 -127.77 0.99 -72.89
CA ARG A 754 -128.94 0.86 -72.01
C ARG A 754 -129.64 2.19 -71.79
N ASP A 755 -130.72 2.45 -72.52
CA ASP A 755 -131.43 3.74 -72.47
C ASP A 755 -132.28 3.95 -71.21
N ASP A 756 -132.48 2.90 -70.40
CA ASP A 756 -133.19 2.94 -69.12
C ASP A 756 -132.39 3.60 -67.98
N LEU A 757 -131.07 3.70 -68.13
CA LEU A 757 -130.14 4.31 -67.18
C LEU A 757 -129.92 5.81 -67.48
N THR A 758 -129.69 6.62 -66.45
CA THR A 758 -129.10 7.95 -66.61
C THR A 758 -127.60 7.87 -66.91
N GLN A 759 -127.02 8.96 -67.41
CA GLN A 759 -125.58 9.04 -67.68
C GLN A 759 -124.74 8.81 -66.41
N GLU A 760 -125.21 9.30 -65.25
CA GLU A 760 -124.57 9.06 -63.95
C GLU A 760 -124.57 7.56 -63.57
N GLU A 761 -125.70 6.87 -63.77
CA GLU A 761 -125.83 5.42 -63.53
C GLU A 761 -124.92 4.62 -64.51
N LYS A 762 -124.86 5.03 -65.79
CA LYS A 762 -123.97 4.43 -66.81
C LYS A 762 -122.50 4.57 -66.45
N ASP A 763 -122.06 5.76 -66.05
CA ASP A 763 -120.63 6.02 -65.81
C ASP A 763 -120.13 5.39 -64.50
N ALA A 764 -120.98 5.31 -63.46
CA ALA A 764 -120.70 4.50 -62.28
C ALA A 764 -120.52 3.01 -62.62
N ALA A 765 -121.36 2.47 -63.50
CA ALA A 765 -121.28 1.08 -63.93
C ALA A 765 -120.03 0.79 -64.80
N LYS A 766 -119.67 1.70 -65.73
CA LYS A 766 -118.42 1.59 -66.51
C LYS A 766 -117.17 1.68 -65.65
N SER A 767 -117.18 2.54 -64.62
CA SER A 767 -116.10 2.63 -63.63
C SER A 767 -115.93 1.31 -62.85
N THR A 768 -117.03 0.61 -62.58
CA THR A 768 -117.01 -0.74 -62.00
C THR A 768 -116.41 -1.77 -62.97
N VAL A 769 -116.73 -1.70 -64.27
CA VAL A 769 -116.07 -2.53 -65.31
C VAL A 769 -114.57 -2.25 -65.38
N ASP A 770 -114.15 -0.98 -65.31
CA ASP A 770 -112.72 -0.61 -65.26
C ASP A 770 -112.02 -1.17 -64.02
N ALA A 771 -112.67 -1.14 -62.85
CA ALA A 771 -112.10 -1.68 -61.62
C ALA A 771 -111.84 -3.18 -61.73
N GLU A 772 -112.82 -3.96 -62.20
CA GLU A 772 -112.66 -5.40 -62.38
C GLU A 772 -111.70 -5.75 -63.52
N ALA A 773 -111.67 -4.99 -64.62
CA ALA A 773 -110.70 -5.18 -65.69
C ALA A 773 -109.25 -4.90 -65.24
N ASN A 774 -109.01 -3.84 -64.47
CA ASN A 774 -107.68 -3.54 -63.95
C ASN A 774 -107.24 -4.56 -62.88
N LYS A 775 -108.17 -5.03 -62.05
CA LYS A 775 -107.96 -6.12 -61.08
C LYS A 775 -107.61 -7.44 -61.77
N ALA A 776 -108.29 -7.78 -62.86
CA ALA A 776 -107.98 -8.94 -63.70
C ALA A 776 -106.59 -8.83 -64.35
N LYS A 777 -106.22 -7.68 -64.93
CA LYS A 777 -104.87 -7.45 -65.45
C LYS A 777 -103.81 -7.55 -64.35
N GLY A 778 -104.09 -7.03 -63.16
CA GLY A 778 -103.23 -7.16 -61.98
C GLY A 778 -103.01 -8.62 -61.57
N ALA A 779 -104.04 -9.48 -61.70
CA ALA A 779 -103.91 -10.91 -61.48
C ALA A 779 -103.07 -11.60 -62.58
N VAL A 780 -103.22 -11.20 -63.85
CA VAL A 780 -102.35 -11.67 -64.95
C VAL A 780 -100.89 -11.22 -64.78
N ASP A 781 -100.67 -10.00 -64.27
CA ASP A 781 -99.33 -9.52 -63.93
C ASP A 781 -98.71 -10.33 -62.78
N ALA A 782 -99.49 -10.62 -61.74
CA ALA A 782 -99.06 -11.39 -60.58
C ALA A 782 -98.88 -12.90 -60.86
N ALA A 783 -99.52 -13.45 -61.90
CA ALA A 783 -99.38 -14.84 -62.29
C ALA A 783 -97.92 -15.17 -62.66
N THR A 784 -97.37 -16.24 -62.09
CA THR A 784 -95.96 -16.63 -62.28
C THR A 784 -95.75 -17.58 -63.44
N ASP A 785 -96.72 -18.45 -63.73
CA ASP A 785 -96.68 -19.48 -64.77
C ASP A 785 -97.80 -19.29 -65.80
N GLN A 786 -97.74 -20.05 -66.90
CA GLN A 786 -98.76 -20.01 -67.95
C GLN A 786 -100.17 -20.32 -67.43
N ALA A 787 -100.32 -21.31 -66.54
CA ALA A 787 -101.62 -21.75 -66.04
C ALA A 787 -102.31 -20.66 -65.19
N GLY A 788 -101.55 -19.93 -64.38
CA GLY A 788 -102.04 -18.77 -63.62
C GLY A 788 -102.43 -17.60 -64.53
N VAL A 789 -101.72 -17.39 -65.64
CA VAL A 789 -102.06 -16.35 -66.64
C VAL A 789 -103.41 -16.67 -67.30
N ASP A 790 -103.62 -17.91 -67.72
CA ASP A 790 -104.89 -18.33 -68.33
C ASP A 790 -106.06 -18.30 -67.33
N ALA A 791 -105.84 -18.75 -66.09
CA ALA A 791 -106.86 -18.68 -65.03
C ALA A 791 -107.23 -17.24 -64.65
N ALA A 792 -106.26 -16.33 -64.58
CA ALA A 792 -106.48 -14.91 -64.30
C ALA A 792 -107.21 -14.19 -65.46
N LYS A 793 -106.89 -14.56 -66.71
CA LYS A 793 -107.62 -14.11 -67.90
C LYS A 793 -109.09 -14.51 -67.83
N ASP A 794 -109.37 -15.82 -67.70
CA ASP A 794 -110.74 -16.33 -67.82
C ASP A 794 -111.62 -15.85 -66.65
N SER A 795 -111.11 -15.94 -65.41
CA SER A 795 -111.79 -15.38 -64.24
C SER A 795 -112.01 -13.86 -64.35
N GLY A 796 -111.07 -13.13 -64.96
CA GLY A 796 -111.18 -11.70 -65.19
C GLY A 796 -112.29 -11.34 -66.19
N THR A 797 -112.36 -12.07 -67.29
CA THR A 797 -113.44 -11.89 -68.28
C THR A 797 -114.82 -12.25 -67.72
N ASP A 798 -114.90 -13.25 -66.84
CA ASP A 798 -116.15 -13.65 -66.17
C ASP A 798 -116.66 -12.59 -65.16
N GLU A 799 -115.78 -11.98 -64.35
CA GLU A 799 -116.21 -10.92 -63.42
C GLU A 799 -116.64 -9.65 -64.15
N ILE A 800 -115.94 -9.25 -65.22
CA ILE A 800 -116.38 -8.17 -66.13
C ILE A 800 -117.79 -8.47 -66.67
N ALA A 801 -118.05 -9.70 -67.14
CA ALA A 801 -119.33 -10.08 -67.71
C ALA A 801 -120.50 -9.94 -66.72
N LYS A 802 -120.26 -10.08 -65.40
CA LYS A 802 -121.27 -9.98 -64.34
C LYS A 802 -121.73 -8.57 -64.01
N VAL A 803 -120.96 -7.52 -64.36
CA VAL A 803 -121.33 -6.13 -64.03
C VAL A 803 -122.64 -5.75 -64.73
N ASN A 804 -123.74 -5.57 -64.00
CA ASN A 804 -125.03 -5.19 -64.57
C ASN A 804 -125.74 -4.19 -63.65
N PRO A 805 -125.80 -2.90 -63.99
CA PRO A 805 -126.47 -1.90 -63.16
C PRO A 805 -128.00 -2.05 -63.16
N GLU A 806 -128.63 -1.60 -62.09
CA GLU A 806 -130.08 -1.47 -61.98
C GLU A 806 -130.47 -0.01 -62.26
N ALA A 807 -131.53 0.22 -63.01
CA ALA A 807 -132.04 1.56 -63.29
C ALA A 807 -133.00 2.01 -62.19
N VAL A 808 -132.71 3.12 -61.52
CA VAL A 808 -133.48 3.59 -60.35
C VAL A 808 -134.14 4.93 -60.64
N ALA A 809 -133.44 5.83 -61.34
CA ALA A 809 -133.88 7.19 -61.63
C ALA A 809 -135.21 7.27 -62.41
N LYS A 810 -135.22 6.76 -63.66
CA LYS A 810 -136.38 6.85 -64.56
C LYS A 810 -137.60 6.09 -64.05
N PRO A 811 -137.49 4.86 -63.49
CA PRO A 811 -138.65 4.15 -62.95
C PRO A 811 -139.35 4.90 -61.82
N ALA A 812 -138.60 5.44 -60.84
CA ALA A 812 -139.16 6.17 -59.71
C ALA A 812 -139.88 7.47 -60.13
N ALA A 813 -139.36 8.16 -61.15
CA ALA A 813 -140.01 9.34 -61.72
C ALA A 813 -141.33 9.01 -62.43
N LYS A 814 -141.37 7.90 -63.20
CA LYS A 814 -142.60 7.42 -63.85
C LYS A 814 -143.68 7.00 -62.86
N GLU A 815 -143.30 6.33 -61.77
CA GLU A 815 -144.25 5.92 -60.71
C GLU A 815 -144.93 7.14 -60.05
N ALA A 816 -144.20 8.24 -59.85
CA ALA A 816 -144.77 9.48 -59.33
C ALA A 816 -145.77 10.14 -60.32
N ILE A 817 -145.48 10.10 -61.62
CA ILE A 817 -146.40 10.55 -62.68
C ILE A 817 -147.66 9.67 -62.71
N ASP A 818 -147.50 8.34 -62.64
CA ASP A 818 -148.61 7.38 -62.59
C ASP A 818 -149.54 7.64 -61.40
N LYS A 819 -148.95 7.89 -60.22
CA LYS A 819 -149.75 8.23 -59.04
C LYS A 819 -150.54 9.52 -59.24
N ALA A 820 -149.93 10.57 -59.76
CA ALA A 820 -150.63 11.84 -60.04
C ALA A 820 -151.76 11.67 -61.05
N ALA A 821 -151.55 10.86 -62.10
CA ALA A 821 -152.57 10.52 -63.09
C ALA A 821 -153.75 9.77 -62.45
N ALA A 822 -153.48 8.75 -61.64
CA ALA A 822 -154.50 7.98 -60.93
C ALA A 822 -155.33 8.84 -59.96
N ASP A 823 -154.65 9.64 -59.12
CA ASP A 823 -155.32 10.55 -58.17
C ASP A 823 -156.23 11.54 -58.93
N LYS A 824 -155.80 12.05 -60.09
CA LYS A 824 -156.56 13.00 -60.89
C LYS A 824 -157.76 12.38 -61.62
N LYS A 825 -157.62 11.16 -62.15
CA LYS A 825 -158.75 10.41 -62.73
C LYS A 825 -159.83 10.12 -61.70
N ALA A 826 -159.45 9.73 -60.48
CA ALA A 826 -160.40 9.48 -59.40
C ALA A 826 -161.24 10.73 -59.06
N ALA A 827 -160.64 11.92 -59.12
CA ALA A 827 -161.35 13.18 -58.95
C ALA A 827 -162.32 13.52 -60.10
N ILE A 828 -162.07 13.03 -61.33
CA ILE A 828 -162.98 13.13 -62.46
C ILE A 828 -164.12 12.11 -62.35
N ASP A 829 -163.83 10.89 -61.90
CA ASP A 829 -164.86 9.85 -61.70
C ASP A 829 -165.93 10.24 -60.69
N ALA A 830 -165.55 10.97 -59.63
CA ALA A 830 -166.44 11.43 -58.57
C ALA A 830 -167.41 12.57 -58.94
N ARG A 831 -167.46 12.99 -60.22
CA ARG A 831 -168.34 14.09 -60.69
C ARG A 831 -169.64 13.59 -61.31
N ASP A 832 -170.73 13.62 -60.56
CA ASP A 832 -172.03 13.07 -60.99
C ASP A 832 -172.77 13.92 -62.05
N ASP A 833 -172.28 15.13 -62.31
CA ASP A 833 -172.81 16.05 -63.32
C ASP A 833 -172.39 15.67 -64.76
N LEU A 834 -171.29 14.93 -64.91
CA LEU A 834 -170.77 14.43 -66.19
C LEU A 834 -171.41 13.09 -66.57
N THR A 835 -171.60 12.86 -67.88
CA THR A 835 -171.83 11.49 -68.39
C THR A 835 -170.55 10.66 -68.35
N GLN A 836 -170.69 9.33 -68.43
CA GLN A 836 -169.54 8.42 -68.49
C GLN A 836 -168.60 8.75 -69.67
N GLU A 837 -169.15 9.14 -70.82
CA GLU A 837 -168.37 9.55 -71.99
C GLU A 837 -167.58 10.85 -71.75
N GLU A 838 -168.17 11.84 -71.08
CA GLU A 838 -167.48 13.09 -70.70
C GLU A 838 -166.36 12.81 -69.66
N LYS A 839 -166.61 11.91 -68.70
CA LYS A 839 -165.60 11.44 -67.73
C LYS A 839 -164.44 10.74 -68.45
N ASP A 840 -164.73 9.82 -69.36
CA ASP A 840 -163.71 8.98 -69.99
C ASP A 840 -162.88 9.77 -71.01
N ALA A 841 -163.46 10.76 -71.71
CA ALA A 841 -162.69 11.72 -72.51
C ALA A 841 -161.71 12.54 -71.66
N ALA A 842 -162.14 12.99 -70.47
CA ALA A 842 -161.29 13.75 -69.55
C ALA A 842 -160.18 12.88 -68.93
N LYS A 843 -160.47 11.62 -68.57
CA LYS A 843 -159.45 10.65 -68.12
C LYS A 843 -158.46 10.30 -69.22
N SER A 844 -158.92 10.17 -70.47
CA SER A 844 -158.05 9.97 -71.64
C SER A 844 -157.11 11.16 -71.88
N THR A 845 -157.55 12.38 -71.54
CA THR A 845 -156.70 13.57 -71.53
C THR A 845 -155.65 13.51 -70.41
N VAL A 846 -156.03 13.04 -69.21
CA VAL A 846 -155.06 12.76 -68.12
C VAL A 846 -154.04 11.68 -68.53
N ASP A 847 -154.48 10.62 -69.21
CA ASP A 847 -153.57 9.59 -69.76
C ASP A 847 -152.61 10.14 -70.80
N ALA A 848 -153.07 11.04 -71.67
CA ALA A 848 -152.23 11.66 -72.68
C ALA A 848 -151.12 12.52 -72.06
N GLU A 849 -151.44 13.37 -71.07
CA GLU A 849 -150.43 14.17 -70.37
C GLU A 849 -149.50 13.31 -69.50
N ALA A 850 -150.03 12.25 -68.85
CA ALA A 850 -149.21 11.29 -68.13
C ALA A 850 -148.26 10.51 -69.05
N SER A 851 -148.70 10.14 -70.25
CA SER A 851 -147.84 9.45 -71.23
C SER A 851 -146.73 10.38 -71.72
N LYS A 852 -147.05 11.61 -72.15
CA LYS A 852 -146.04 12.63 -72.54
C LYS A 852 -145.01 12.89 -71.44
N ALA A 853 -145.45 12.92 -70.18
CA ALA A 853 -144.56 13.10 -69.04
C ALA A 853 -143.60 11.93 -68.86
N LYS A 854 -144.06 10.68 -69.04
CA LYS A 854 -143.20 9.49 -69.00
C LYS A 854 -142.25 9.43 -70.20
N ASP A 855 -142.72 9.83 -71.38
CA ASP A 855 -141.88 9.92 -72.58
C ASP A 855 -140.76 10.96 -72.40
N ALA A 856 -141.05 12.09 -71.73
CA ALA A 856 -140.06 13.09 -71.36
C ALA A 856 -139.05 12.58 -70.31
N VAL A 857 -139.49 11.74 -69.37
CA VAL A 857 -138.60 11.03 -68.42
C VAL A 857 -137.72 10.00 -69.15
N ASP A 858 -138.23 9.29 -70.15
CA ASP A 858 -137.43 8.37 -70.96
C ASP A 858 -136.39 9.10 -71.81
N ALA A 859 -136.76 10.24 -72.41
CA ALA A 859 -135.86 11.06 -73.21
C ALA A 859 -134.79 11.79 -72.39
N ALA A 860 -134.99 11.96 -71.07
CA ALA A 860 -133.99 12.56 -70.20
C ALA A 860 -132.73 11.69 -70.10
N THR A 861 -131.56 12.30 -70.34
CA THR A 861 -130.27 11.59 -70.34
C THR A 861 -129.58 11.58 -68.98
N ASP A 862 -129.92 12.51 -68.10
CA ASP A 862 -129.33 12.69 -66.77
C ASP A 862 -130.42 12.75 -65.68
N GLN A 863 -130.00 12.61 -64.42
CA GLN A 863 -130.90 12.66 -63.26
C GLN A 863 -131.71 13.98 -63.19
N ALA A 864 -131.10 15.11 -63.53
CA ALA A 864 -131.75 16.42 -63.41
C ALA A 864 -132.89 16.59 -64.43
N GLY A 865 -132.71 16.09 -65.65
CA GLY A 865 -133.75 16.02 -66.67
C GLY A 865 -134.91 15.11 -66.29
N VAL A 866 -134.61 13.98 -65.63
CA VAL A 866 -135.63 13.03 -65.13
C VAL A 866 -136.52 13.70 -64.08
N ASP A 867 -135.92 14.38 -63.10
CA ASP A 867 -136.67 15.10 -62.06
C ASP A 867 -137.48 16.27 -62.63
N ALA A 868 -136.90 17.04 -63.58
CA ALA A 868 -137.62 18.13 -64.24
C ALA A 868 -138.82 17.65 -65.08
N ALA A 869 -138.69 16.52 -65.78
CA ALA A 869 -139.77 15.94 -66.57
C ALA A 869 -140.94 15.44 -65.70
N LYS A 870 -140.62 14.80 -64.57
CA LYS A 870 -141.57 14.39 -63.53
C LYS A 870 -142.35 15.56 -62.94
N ASP A 871 -141.64 16.60 -62.49
CA ASP A 871 -142.28 17.76 -61.85
C ASP A 871 -143.11 18.57 -62.86
N SER A 872 -142.68 18.67 -64.12
CA SER A 872 -143.48 19.27 -65.19
C SER A 872 -144.75 18.46 -65.49
N GLY A 873 -144.61 17.15 -65.68
CA GLY A 873 -145.71 16.25 -66.04
C GLY A 873 -146.82 16.14 -64.98
N THR A 874 -146.43 16.03 -63.72
CA THR A 874 -147.38 16.00 -62.58
C THR A 874 -148.19 17.31 -62.47
N ASN A 875 -147.58 18.45 -62.81
CA ASN A 875 -148.25 19.75 -62.85
C ASN A 875 -149.25 19.88 -64.02
N GLU A 876 -148.95 19.36 -65.21
CA GLU A 876 -149.91 19.42 -66.34
C GLU A 876 -151.12 18.50 -66.12
N ILE A 877 -150.90 17.28 -65.59
CA ILE A 877 -151.97 16.37 -65.15
C ILE A 877 -152.94 17.09 -64.20
N ALA A 878 -152.41 17.81 -63.22
CA ALA A 878 -153.23 18.48 -62.19
C ALA A 878 -154.22 19.50 -62.77
N LYS A 879 -153.96 20.08 -63.96
CA LYS A 879 -154.78 21.12 -64.60
C LYS A 879 -156.02 20.59 -65.31
N VAL A 880 -156.09 19.30 -65.67
CA VAL A 880 -157.22 18.76 -66.46
C VAL A 880 -158.53 18.88 -65.68
N ASN A 881 -159.53 19.57 -66.22
CA ASN A 881 -160.85 19.72 -65.57
C ASN A 881 -161.96 19.86 -66.64
N PRO A 882 -162.84 18.86 -66.82
CA PRO A 882 -163.91 18.91 -67.82
C PRO A 882 -165.12 19.78 -67.40
N GLU A 883 -165.95 20.14 -68.38
CA GLU A 883 -167.25 20.79 -68.18
C GLU A 883 -168.39 19.84 -68.58
N ALA A 884 -169.53 19.91 -67.89
CA ALA A 884 -170.68 19.05 -68.15
C ALA A 884 -171.64 19.69 -69.16
N SER A 885 -171.99 18.96 -70.23
CA SER A 885 -172.75 19.48 -71.37
C SER A 885 -173.98 18.64 -71.72
N ALA A 886 -173.90 17.31 -71.56
CA ALA A 886 -174.94 16.36 -71.97
C ALA A 886 -176.27 16.51 -71.21
N LYS A 887 -176.26 16.29 -69.88
CA LYS A 887 -177.48 16.37 -69.03
C LYS A 887 -178.16 17.75 -69.08
N PRO A 888 -177.44 18.89 -69.05
CA PRO A 888 -178.05 20.22 -69.20
C PRO A 888 -178.80 20.41 -70.52
N ALA A 889 -178.26 19.93 -71.65
CA ALA A 889 -178.88 20.09 -72.96
C ALA A 889 -180.19 19.28 -73.09
N ALA A 890 -180.19 18.03 -72.64
CA ALA A 890 -181.36 17.15 -72.74
C ALA A 890 -182.59 17.67 -71.95
N LYS A 891 -182.37 18.23 -70.76
CA LYS A 891 -183.45 18.86 -69.96
C LYS A 891 -184.11 20.04 -70.68
N ALA A 892 -183.32 20.86 -71.37
CA ALA A 892 -183.84 22.03 -72.09
C ALA A 892 -184.78 21.65 -73.25
N GLU A 893 -184.57 20.50 -73.90
CA GLU A 893 -185.48 20.01 -74.94
C GLU A 893 -186.77 19.41 -74.38
N ILE A 894 -186.72 18.74 -73.22
CA ILE A 894 -187.93 18.28 -72.50
C ILE A 894 -188.82 19.48 -72.13
N ASP A 895 -188.22 20.54 -71.58
CA ASP A 895 -188.94 21.79 -71.24
C ASP A 895 -189.63 22.41 -72.46
N LYS A 896 -188.96 22.41 -73.62
CA LYS A 896 -189.54 22.91 -74.86
C LYS A 896 -190.76 22.09 -75.31
N ALA A 897 -190.67 20.77 -75.30
CA ALA A 897 -191.76 19.89 -75.73
C ALA A 897 -193.01 20.03 -74.83
N ALA A 898 -192.82 20.21 -73.52
CA ALA A 898 -193.90 20.48 -72.58
C ALA A 898 -194.64 21.79 -72.91
N ALA A 899 -193.91 22.86 -73.21
CA ALA A 899 -194.48 24.14 -73.59
C ALA A 899 -195.26 24.07 -74.91
N ASP A 900 -194.68 23.47 -75.96
CA ASP A 900 -195.31 23.33 -77.29
C ASP A 900 -196.65 22.57 -77.20
N LYS A 901 -196.70 21.49 -76.39
CA LYS A 901 -197.90 20.66 -76.24
C LYS A 901 -199.05 21.39 -75.53
N LYS A 902 -198.74 22.18 -74.51
CA LYS A 902 -199.74 23.00 -73.79
C LYS A 902 -200.40 24.03 -74.70
N ALA A 903 -199.62 24.69 -75.55
CA ALA A 903 -200.15 25.65 -76.54
C ALA A 903 -201.14 25.00 -77.52
N ALA A 904 -200.89 23.75 -77.94
CA ALA A 904 -201.80 23.01 -78.81
C ALA A 904 -203.13 22.60 -78.14
N ILE A 905 -203.14 22.42 -76.81
CA ILE A 905 -204.37 22.18 -76.03
C ILE A 905 -205.18 23.48 -75.91
N ASP A 906 -204.53 24.62 -75.72
CA ASP A 906 -205.20 25.92 -75.61
C ASP A 906 -205.95 26.32 -76.89
N ALA A 907 -205.41 25.98 -78.06
CA ALA A 907 -205.95 26.30 -79.38
C ALA A 907 -207.15 25.43 -79.84
N ARG A 908 -207.77 24.66 -78.93
CA ARG A 908 -208.95 23.82 -79.22
C ARG A 908 -210.24 24.48 -78.77
N ASP A 909 -211.17 24.71 -79.70
CA ASP A 909 -212.40 25.49 -79.46
C ASP A 909 -213.60 24.63 -78.99
N ASP A 910 -213.45 23.31 -79.08
CA ASP A 910 -214.43 22.30 -78.73
C ASP A 910 -214.47 21.98 -77.22
N LEU A 911 -213.34 22.16 -76.54
CA LEU A 911 -213.16 21.95 -75.11
C LEU A 911 -213.63 23.15 -74.28
N THR A 912 -214.18 22.85 -73.10
CA THR A 912 -214.35 23.82 -72.00
C THR A 912 -213.00 24.17 -71.35
N GLN A 913 -212.96 25.25 -70.58
CA GLN A 913 -211.71 25.71 -69.96
C GLN A 913 -211.16 24.71 -68.92
N GLU A 914 -212.04 24.12 -68.11
CA GLU A 914 -211.68 23.10 -67.11
C GLU A 914 -211.02 21.86 -67.76
N GLU A 915 -211.52 21.41 -68.92
CA GLU A 915 -210.94 20.28 -69.67
C GLU A 915 -209.53 20.60 -70.19
N LYS A 916 -209.25 21.86 -70.58
CA LYS A 916 -207.91 22.30 -71.02
C LYS A 916 -206.91 22.31 -69.87
N ASP A 917 -207.29 22.85 -68.72
CA ASP A 917 -206.35 23.07 -67.62
C ASP A 917 -205.96 21.76 -66.90
N ALA A 918 -206.89 20.80 -66.80
CA ALA A 918 -206.56 19.44 -66.37
C ALA A 918 -205.51 18.78 -67.27
N ALA A 919 -205.65 18.91 -68.60
CA ALA A 919 -204.70 18.32 -69.55
C ALA A 919 -203.30 18.95 -69.47
N LYS A 920 -203.18 20.26 -69.20
CA LYS A 920 -201.88 20.94 -69.01
C LYS A 920 -201.13 20.45 -67.76
N SER A 921 -201.84 20.15 -66.68
CA SER A 921 -201.22 19.66 -65.43
C SER A 921 -200.57 18.29 -65.60
N THR A 922 -201.17 17.41 -66.42
CA THR A 922 -200.57 16.13 -66.81
C THR A 922 -199.24 16.31 -67.57
N VAL A 923 -199.17 17.31 -68.46
CA VAL A 923 -197.94 17.61 -69.23
C VAL A 923 -196.78 18.02 -68.31
N ASP A 924 -197.02 18.81 -67.25
CA ASP A 924 -195.96 19.17 -66.28
C ASP A 924 -195.43 17.96 -65.50
N THR A 925 -196.33 17.03 -65.17
CA THR A 925 -195.99 15.84 -64.37
C THR A 925 -195.02 14.93 -65.14
N GLU A 926 -195.31 14.66 -66.41
CA GLU A 926 -194.43 13.84 -67.25
C GLU A 926 -193.13 14.60 -67.64
N ALA A 927 -193.16 15.92 -67.79
CA ALA A 927 -191.96 16.72 -68.04
C ALA A 927 -190.94 16.69 -66.88
N ASN A 928 -191.39 16.78 -65.63
CA ASN A 928 -190.48 16.73 -64.48
C ASN A 928 -189.90 15.33 -64.28
N LYS A 929 -190.73 14.30 -64.40
CA LYS A 929 -190.33 12.88 -64.33
C LYS A 929 -189.28 12.52 -65.40
N ALA A 930 -189.35 13.13 -66.58
CA ALA A 930 -188.34 12.99 -67.63
C ALA A 930 -187.01 13.67 -67.28
N LYS A 931 -187.02 14.83 -66.62
CA LYS A 931 -185.79 15.50 -66.16
C LYS A 931 -185.09 14.73 -65.04
N ASP A 932 -185.86 14.16 -64.12
CA ASP A 932 -185.33 13.29 -63.05
C ASP A 932 -184.66 12.04 -63.65
N ALA A 933 -185.24 11.48 -64.72
CA ALA A 933 -184.66 10.38 -65.48
C ALA A 933 -183.36 10.79 -66.22
N VAL A 934 -183.25 12.02 -66.73
CA VAL A 934 -182.02 12.58 -67.31
C VAL A 934 -180.93 12.79 -66.24
N ASP A 935 -181.28 13.19 -65.02
CA ASP A 935 -180.29 13.28 -63.92
C ASP A 935 -179.75 11.91 -63.50
N ALA A 936 -180.65 10.93 -63.41
CA ALA A 936 -180.32 9.55 -63.07
C ALA A 936 -179.55 8.79 -64.17
N ALA A 937 -179.59 9.27 -65.41
CA ALA A 937 -178.85 8.67 -66.52
C ALA A 937 -177.33 8.79 -66.30
N THR A 938 -176.60 7.71 -66.56
CA THR A 938 -175.15 7.61 -66.33
C THR A 938 -174.32 7.84 -67.60
N ASP A 939 -174.92 7.66 -68.77
CA ASP A 939 -174.30 7.71 -70.09
C ASP A 939 -175.10 8.59 -71.05
N GLN A 940 -174.48 8.98 -72.17
CA GLN A 940 -175.12 9.80 -73.20
C GLN A 940 -176.37 9.11 -73.78
N ALA A 941 -176.30 7.80 -74.01
CA ALA A 941 -177.42 7.02 -74.54
C ALA A 941 -178.63 6.99 -73.59
N GLY A 942 -178.41 6.90 -72.28
CA GLY A 942 -179.47 7.00 -71.26
C GLY A 942 -180.03 8.41 -71.14
N VAL A 943 -179.20 9.45 -71.28
CA VAL A 943 -179.64 10.86 -71.32
C VAL A 943 -180.55 11.10 -72.52
N ASP A 944 -180.16 10.63 -73.71
CA ASP A 944 -180.96 10.75 -74.93
C ASP A 944 -182.24 9.90 -74.87
N ALA A 945 -182.17 8.67 -74.35
CA ALA A 945 -183.36 7.82 -74.17
C ALA A 945 -184.36 8.38 -73.15
N ALA A 946 -183.90 8.98 -72.06
CA ALA A 946 -184.76 9.64 -71.07
C ALA A 946 -185.47 10.87 -71.66
N LYS A 947 -184.74 11.67 -72.45
CA LYS A 947 -185.27 12.80 -73.24
C LYS A 947 -186.33 12.33 -74.26
N ASP A 948 -186.00 11.34 -75.09
CA ASP A 948 -186.90 10.86 -76.15
C ASP A 948 -188.14 10.18 -75.58
N SER A 949 -188.01 9.43 -74.48
CA SER A 949 -189.15 8.83 -73.77
C SER A 949 -190.06 9.92 -73.15
N GLY A 950 -189.47 10.89 -72.46
CA GLY A 950 -190.21 11.99 -71.83
C GLY A 950 -190.99 12.86 -72.80
N THR A 951 -190.34 13.26 -73.90
CA THR A 951 -190.98 14.06 -74.96
C THR A 951 -192.11 13.28 -75.66
N ASN A 952 -191.98 11.95 -75.81
CA ASN A 952 -193.06 11.10 -76.33
C ASN A 952 -194.26 10.98 -75.38
N GLU A 953 -194.08 10.83 -74.06
CA GLU A 953 -195.22 10.77 -73.13
C GLU A 953 -195.96 12.12 -73.06
N ILE A 954 -195.24 13.23 -73.05
CA ILE A 954 -195.82 14.59 -73.20
C ILE A 954 -196.68 14.67 -74.46
N ALA A 955 -196.18 14.18 -75.60
CA ALA A 955 -196.88 14.27 -76.89
C ALA A 955 -198.22 13.51 -76.92
N LYS A 956 -198.41 12.47 -76.10
CA LYS A 956 -199.63 11.64 -76.06
C LYS A 956 -200.83 12.31 -75.37
N VAL A 957 -200.62 13.37 -74.57
CA VAL A 957 -201.72 14.02 -73.84
C VAL A 957 -202.72 14.65 -74.83
N ASN A 958 -203.92 14.09 -74.96
CA ASN A 958 -204.95 14.63 -75.86
C ASN A 958 -206.36 14.45 -75.23
N PRO A 959 -206.98 15.52 -74.70
CA PRO A 959 -208.31 15.44 -74.08
C PRO A 959 -209.44 15.29 -75.11
N GLU A 960 -210.59 14.78 -74.67
CA GLU A 960 -211.79 14.55 -75.48
C GLU A 960 -212.90 15.51 -75.05
N ALA A 961 -213.64 16.10 -76.00
CA ALA A 961 -214.61 17.16 -75.72
C ALA A 961 -216.03 16.59 -75.56
N VAL A 962 -216.59 16.72 -74.35
CA VAL A 962 -217.84 16.02 -73.99
C VAL A 962 -219.05 16.96 -73.91
N ALA A 963 -218.85 18.20 -73.49
CA ALA A 963 -219.90 19.16 -73.15
C ALA A 963 -220.85 19.51 -74.31
N LYS A 964 -220.30 20.15 -75.35
CA LYS A 964 -221.06 20.73 -76.47
C LYS A 964 -221.86 19.71 -77.30
N PRO A 965 -221.33 18.52 -77.64
CA PRO A 965 -222.07 17.54 -78.45
C PRO A 965 -223.39 17.07 -77.80
N ALA A 966 -223.37 16.74 -76.51
CA ALA A 966 -224.53 16.17 -75.81
C ALA A 966 -225.71 17.15 -75.69
N ALA A 967 -225.43 18.44 -75.58
CA ALA A 967 -226.45 19.49 -75.50
C ALA A 967 -227.24 19.64 -76.81
N LYS A 968 -226.59 19.54 -77.97
CA LYS A 968 -227.23 19.65 -79.29
C LYS A 968 -228.23 18.54 -79.58
N GLU A 969 -227.96 17.31 -79.14
CA GLU A 969 -228.78 16.13 -79.41
C GLU A 969 -230.14 16.19 -78.68
N ALA A 970 -230.17 16.77 -77.47
CA ALA A 970 -231.41 16.94 -76.70
C ALA A 970 -232.43 17.87 -77.40
N ILE A 971 -231.92 18.93 -78.04
CA ILE A 971 -232.75 19.94 -78.71
C ILE A 971 -233.46 19.35 -79.94
N ASP A 972 -232.75 18.55 -80.77
CA ASP A 972 -233.34 17.89 -81.95
C ASP A 972 -234.58 17.06 -81.59
N LYS A 973 -234.52 16.34 -80.47
CA LYS A 973 -235.59 15.44 -80.04
C LYS A 973 -236.86 16.21 -79.68
N ALA A 974 -236.74 17.30 -78.92
CA ALA A 974 -237.88 18.10 -78.49
C ALA A 974 -238.67 18.64 -79.70
N ALA A 975 -237.95 19.03 -80.75
CA ALA A 975 -238.54 19.48 -82.00
C ALA A 975 -239.27 18.34 -82.74
N ALA A 976 -238.66 17.16 -82.88
CA ALA A 976 -239.33 16.02 -83.53
C ALA A 976 -240.67 15.67 -82.86
N ASP A 977 -240.73 15.65 -81.52
CA ASP A 977 -241.92 15.29 -80.74
C ASP A 977 -243.07 16.29 -80.94
N LYS A 978 -242.79 17.60 -80.95
CA LYS A 978 -243.85 18.63 -81.02
C LYS A 978 -244.53 18.70 -82.39
N LYS A 979 -243.82 18.39 -83.48
CA LYS A 979 -244.39 18.27 -84.83
C LYS A 979 -245.48 17.19 -84.90
N ALA A 980 -245.22 16.02 -84.30
CA ALA A 980 -246.14 14.89 -84.33
C ALA A 980 -247.47 15.18 -83.62
N ALA A 981 -247.45 16.04 -82.59
CA ALA A 981 -248.65 16.39 -81.82
C ALA A 981 -249.70 17.19 -82.61
N ILE A 982 -249.28 18.00 -83.59
CA ILE A 982 -250.20 18.79 -84.42
C ILE A 982 -250.87 17.90 -85.49
N ASP A 983 -250.11 16.96 -86.04
CA ASP A 983 -250.54 16.00 -87.06
C ASP A 983 -251.82 15.25 -86.67
N ALA A 984 -252.03 15.04 -85.37
CA ALA A 984 -253.19 14.35 -84.84
C ALA A 984 -254.50 15.16 -84.96
N ARG A 985 -254.49 16.50 -84.89
CA ARG A 985 -255.71 17.29 -84.59
C ARG A 985 -256.87 17.10 -85.56
N ASP A 986 -258.04 16.84 -84.99
CA ASP A 986 -259.18 16.30 -85.72
C ASP A 986 -260.05 17.37 -86.40
N ASP A 987 -260.11 18.58 -85.82
CA ASP A 987 -260.98 19.69 -86.25
C ASP A 987 -260.35 20.62 -87.30
N LEU A 988 -259.12 20.32 -87.69
CA LEU A 988 -258.31 21.09 -88.62
C LEU A 988 -258.27 20.45 -90.00
N THR A 989 -258.09 21.29 -91.01
CA THR A 989 -257.62 20.88 -92.33
C THR A 989 -256.17 20.38 -92.26
N GLN A 990 -255.75 19.54 -93.21
CA GLN A 990 -254.35 19.11 -93.34
C GLN A 990 -253.38 20.32 -93.49
N GLU A 991 -253.88 21.44 -94.02
CA GLU A 991 -253.14 22.67 -94.25
C GLU A 991 -252.75 23.39 -92.95
N GLU A 992 -253.67 23.46 -91.98
CA GLU A 992 -253.40 24.00 -90.64
C GLU A 992 -252.45 23.11 -89.83
N LYS A 993 -252.45 21.79 -90.11
CA LYS A 993 -251.56 20.83 -89.43
C LYS A 993 -250.10 21.03 -89.80
N ASP A 994 -249.80 20.87 -91.10
CA ASP A 994 -248.41 20.89 -91.56
C ASP A 994 -247.77 22.28 -91.40
N ALA A 995 -248.56 23.35 -91.28
CA ALA A 995 -248.08 24.70 -90.96
C ALA A 995 -247.33 24.77 -89.61
N ALA A 996 -247.92 24.26 -88.52
CA ALA A 996 -247.28 24.39 -87.19
C ALA A 996 -246.11 23.39 -86.99
N LYS A 997 -245.97 22.35 -87.83
CA LYS A 997 -244.75 21.52 -87.85
C LYS A 997 -243.49 22.32 -88.19
N SER A 998 -243.63 23.39 -88.99
CA SER A 998 -242.52 24.23 -89.44
C SER A 998 -241.95 25.11 -88.32
N THR A 999 -242.80 25.70 -87.48
CA THR A 999 -242.39 26.56 -86.36
C THR A 999 -241.46 25.84 -85.38
N VAL A 1000 -241.67 24.54 -85.22
CA VAL A 1000 -240.95 23.69 -84.29
C VAL A 1000 -239.49 23.41 -84.74
N ASP A 1001 -239.23 23.28 -86.06
CA ASP A 1001 -237.85 23.22 -86.58
C ASP A 1001 -237.06 24.50 -86.26
N ALA A 1002 -237.74 25.65 -86.27
CA ALA A 1002 -237.10 26.95 -86.18
C ALA A 1002 -236.48 27.22 -84.79
N GLU A 1003 -237.16 26.85 -83.70
CA GLU A 1003 -236.58 26.96 -82.35
C GLU A 1003 -235.51 25.87 -82.09
N ALA A 1004 -235.59 24.72 -82.76
CA ALA A 1004 -234.61 23.63 -82.66
C ALA A 1004 -233.19 24.04 -83.08
N SER A 1005 -233.05 24.68 -84.25
CA SER A 1005 -231.73 25.16 -84.70
C SER A 1005 -231.17 26.25 -83.78
N LYS A 1006 -232.03 27.15 -83.34
CA LYS A 1006 -231.68 28.38 -82.61
C LYS A 1006 -230.97 28.13 -81.29
N ALA A 1007 -231.33 27.07 -80.57
CA ALA A 1007 -230.67 26.68 -79.33
C ALA A 1007 -229.37 25.88 -79.55
N LYS A 1008 -229.27 25.11 -80.64
CA LYS A 1008 -228.02 24.43 -81.02
C LYS A 1008 -226.90 25.42 -81.31
N ASP A 1009 -227.25 26.57 -81.90
CA ASP A 1009 -226.32 27.66 -82.16
C ASP A 1009 -225.80 28.30 -80.86
N ALA A 1010 -226.69 28.47 -79.85
CA ALA A 1010 -226.30 28.96 -78.54
C ALA A 1010 -225.38 27.98 -77.78
N VAL A 1011 -225.53 26.67 -77.99
CA VAL A 1011 -224.67 25.63 -77.40
C VAL A 1011 -223.23 25.72 -77.90
N ASP A 1012 -223.00 25.94 -79.21
CA ASP A 1012 -221.65 26.10 -79.76
C ASP A 1012 -220.92 27.33 -79.20
N ALA A 1013 -221.68 28.42 -79.04
CA ALA A 1013 -221.18 29.74 -78.67
C ALA A 1013 -220.70 29.84 -77.21
N ALA A 1014 -221.12 28.91 -76.35
CA ALA A 1014 -220.66 28.88 -74.97
C ALA A 1014 -219.19 28.45 -74.87
N THR A 1015 -218.42 29.17 -74.05
CA THR A 1015 -216.98 28.91 -73.79
C THR A 1015 -216.76 28.02 -72.58
N ASP A 1016 -217.76 27.91 -71.70
CA ASP A 1016 -217.73 27.13 -70.47
C ASP A 1016 -218.94 26.20 -70.39
N GLN A 1017 -218.85 25.19 -69.51
CA GLN A 1017 -219.89 24.19 -69.32
C GLN A 1017 -221.25 24.82 -68.96
N ALA A 1018 -221.25 25.88 -68.16
CA ALA A 1018 -222.47 26.54 -67.67
C ALA A 1018 -223.27 27.21 -68.81
N GLY A 1019 -222.58 27.85 -69.77
CA GLY A 1019 -223.20 28.40 -70.97
C GLY A 1019 -223.77 27.31 -71.88
N VAL A 1020 -223.06 26.18 -72.03
CA VAL A 1020 -223.48 25.03 -72.85
C VAL A 1020 -224.82 24.47 -72.36
N ASP A 1021 -224.95 24.27 -71.05
CA ASP A 1021 -226.16 23.73 -70.45
C ASP A 1021 -227.34 24.73 -70.49
N ALA A 1022 -227.08 26.03 -70.29
CA ALA A 1022 -228.13 27.06 -70.37
C ALA A 1022 -228.76 27.18 -71.78
N ALA A 1023 -227.93 27.08 -72.83
CA ALA A 1023 -228.38 27.13 -74.21
C ALA A 1023 -229.31 25.95 -74.57
N LYS A 1024 -228.98 24.75 -74.08
CA LYS A 1024 -229.76 23.53 -74.24
C LYS A 1024 -231.17 23.65 -73.65
N ASP A 1025 -231.26 24.01 -72.37
CA ASP A 1025 -232.53 24.01 -71.63
C ASP A 1025 -233.51 25.06 -72.19
N SER A 1026 -232.98 26.20 -72.66
CA SER A 1026 -233.76 27.22 -73.37
C SER A 1026 -234.38 26.72 -74.68
N GLY A 1027 -233.76 25.75 -75.37
CA GLY A 1027 -234.22 25.22 -76.65
C GLY A 1027 -235.29 24.15 -76.58
N THR A 1028 -235.52 23.59 -75.39
CA THR A 1028 -236.36 22.40 -75.21
C THR A 1028 -237.77 22.69 -74.64
N ASN A 1029 -238.11 23.96 -74.38
CA ASN A 1029 -239.37 24.41 -73.76
C ASN A 1029 -240.38 25.01 -74.77
#